data_AF-D7UY03-F1
#
_entry.id   AF-D7UY03-F1
#
_cell.length_a   1.000
_cell.length_b   1.000
_cell.length_c   1.000
_cell.angle_alpha   90.00
_cell.angle_beta   90.00
_cell.angle_gamma   90.00
#
_symmetry.space_group_name_H-M   'P 1'
#
loop_
_entity.id
_entity.type
_entity.pdbx_description
1 polymer ?
#
loop_
_entity_poly.entity_id
_entity_poly.type
_entity_poly.pdbx_seq_one_letter_code
_entity_poly.pdbx_strand_id
1 'polypeptide(L)'
;MKKTLLKKLLLVILTIVILIPPLPLQGKAAASKITSKKNVHYSMDIVKTSTTYNVFGHAPYNTPGAKKLGNSVQYIGKKYQAVNEWVTDNKRTWVNFKDMDGKTIGWVDKKAIKQGADFRKITSKKDVNYFATITRKSDGIYSKGPHNTPGAKKVGTSAPYYNFSLQVRREIVTDNKVTWLNIYSFIGSTYKEVGWIDKAGTKLYTPLTYVDKPVSYKVIIAKGNDNIYKGDWNPVNGSGTEYDINGYISNTVHVSKERILKSSAGETKYLLIEKDGKQLGWIKPEHLTTYLTEDSKVAQVENVIQTYLKLNNKAMKINSEAFVNFATEQLLEDSDNDLAEREDYDIITAYLSEYLHKHTSTPSEKAFPEGEQTESSVDLDDDLVEEPIIDDENLITPEPDEKAEKKATISSRQTAEISDEKDEDKSPLIAEQNTTVRELNRIAEEEEIENNDIVESDITAFRAKGYNRKRAIAYAKKWGKHRNKNYRREGVDCTNFVSQCVYNGRMSEKVKKPVPRNIYKTESYWYSQHVHRFVNVWTDYHEIAVSSSWINVSDFAAYWSKRKPVRSFKNVNSAISYARPGDIIQFKKKGGKRYYHSMIAVEKSNKTLYMAGHTKDYYKRNIKKAHEKGDSIRVIRF
;
A
#
# COMPACT_ATOMS: atom_id res chain seq x y z
N MET A 1 -67.77 27.45 -71.07
CA MET A 1 -68.54 28.53 -71.72
C MET A 1 -67.95 29.85 -71.23
N LYS A 2 -67.44 30.83 -71.99
CA LYS A 2 -67.32 31.19 -73.42
C LYS A 2 -66.02 32.05 -73.47
N LYS A 3 -64.92 31.68 -74.15
CA LYS A 3 -64.56 31.93 -75.57
C LYS A 3 -65.31 33.05 -76.30
N THR A 4 -64.55 34.05 -76.76
CA THR A 4 -64.68 34.77 -78.06
C THR A 4 -63.34 35.46 -78.34
N LEU A 5 -62.40 34.85 -79.08
CA LEU A 5 -62.16 34.97 -80.54
C LEU A 5 -62.05 36.43 -81.05
N LEU A 6 -60.86 36.96 -81.39
CA LEU A 6 -60.00 36.71 -82.57
C LEU A 6 -60.41 37.55 -83.80
N LYS A 7 -59.52 38.41 -84.32
CA LYS A 7 -59.35 38.64 -85.78
C LYS A 7 -58.05 39.40 -86.14
N LYS A 8 -57.19 38.65 -86.88
CA LYS A 8 -56.30 39.01 -88.02
C LYS A 8 -55.02 39.86 -87.74
N LEU A 9 -53.77 39.36 -87.91
CA LEU A 9 -53.03 38.83 -89.09
C LEU A 9 -52.89 39.90 -90.21
N LEU A 10 -51.74 40.29 -90.78
CA LEU A 10 -50.27 40.14 -90.64
C LEU A 10 -49.66 40.98 -91.82
N LEU A 11 -48.37 41.36 -91.76
CA LEU A 11 -47.47 41.75 -92.88
C LEU A 11 -47.69 43.18 -93.52
N VAL A 12 -46.71 44.01 -93.91
CA VAL A 12 -45.22 43.97 -93.88
C VAL A 12 -44.59 45.28 -94.41
N ILE A 13 -43.29 45.51 -94.06
CA ILE A 13 -42.24 46.34 -94.75
C ILE A 13 -42.39 47.87 -94.71
N LEU A 14 -41.36 48.73 -94.62
CA LEU A 14 -39.96 48.77 -94.15
C LEU A 14 -39.48 50.21 -94.50
N THR A 15 -38.85 50.90 -93.54
CA THR A 15 -37.87 52.00 -93.65
C THR A 15 -37.98 53.10 -94.73
N ILE A 16 -37.92 54.37 -94.31
CA ILE A 16 -36.71 55.24 -94.29
C ILE A 16 -37.14 56.58 -93.68
N VAL A 17 -36.55 56.98 -92.54
CA VAL A 17 -36.54 58.38 -92.09
C VAL A 17 -35.13 58.70 -91.59
N ILE A 18 -34.56 59.71 -92.24
CA ILE A 18 -33.24 60.28 -91.99
C ILE A 18 -33.26 61.15 -90.72
N LEU A 19 -32.15 61.09 -90.00
CA LEU A 19 -31.75 61.83 -88.80
C LEU A 19 -32.03 63.34 -88.84
N ILE A 20 -32.55 63.85 -87.71
CA ILE A 20 -32.13 65.11 -87.07
C ILE A 20 -32.07 64.83 -85.55
N PRO A 21 -30.96 65.11 -84.83
CA PRO A 21 -30.84 64.77 -83.42
C PRO A 21 -31.39 65.90 -82.53
N PRO A 22 -32.04 65.58 -81.39
CA PRO A 22 -32.13 66.52 -80.29
C PRO A 22 -31.28 66.05 -79.09
N LEU A 23 -30.38 66.95 -78.69
CA LEU A 23 -29.67 67.22 -77.42
C LEU A 23 -29.60 66.16 -76.29
N PRO A 24 -28.47 66.13 -75.54
CA PRO A 24 -28.17 65.11 -74.54
C PRO A 24 -29.13 65.18 -73.35
N LEU A 25 -29.77 64.04 -73.07
CA LEU A 25 -30.40 63.75 -71.79
C LEU A 25 -29.37 63.84 -70.66
N GLN A 26 -29.76 64.49 -69.56
CA GLN A 26 -29.05 64.61 -68.29
C GLN A 26 -28.22 63.36 -67.95
N GLY A 27 -26.92 63.57 -67.73
CA GLY A 27 -25.94 62.51 -67.53
C GLY A 27 -26.30 61.56 -66.37
N LYS A 28 -26.63 60.31 -66.70
CA LYS A 28 -26.44 59.20 -65.78
C LYS A 28 -24.94 59.08 -65.52
N ALA A 29 -24.48 59.43 -64.32
CA ALA A 29 -23.10 59.19 -63.90
C ALA A 29 -22.73 57.74 -64.18
N ALA A 30 -21.65 57.51 -64.94
CA ALA A 30 -21.19 56.16 -65.24
C ALA A 30 -20.78 55.45 -63.94
N ALA A 31 -21.29 54.23 -63.74
CA ALA A 31 -20.87 53.39 -62.63
C ALA A 31 -19.37 53.04 -62.77
N SER A 32 -18.64 53.15 -61.67
CA SER A 32 -17.23 52.76 -61.58
C SER A 32 -17.04 51.27 -61.85
N LYS A 33 -16.01 50.91 -62.61
CA LYS A 33 -15.61 49.53 -62.90
C LYS A 33 -14.62 49.01 -61.86
N ILE A 34 -14.72 47.72 -61.51
CA ILE A 34 -13.74 47.05 -60.66
C ILE A 34 -12.55 46.61 -61.53
N THR A 35 -11.35 47.07 -61.18
CA THR A 35 -10.10 46.79 -61.91
C THR A 35 -9.24 45.71 -61.24
N SER A 36 -9.43 45.47 -59.93
CA SER A 36 -8.71 44.42 -59.20
C SER A 36 -9.52 43.90 -58.02
N LYS A 37 -9.35 42.62 -57.67
CA LYS A 37 -9.93 41.97 -56.50
C LYS A 37 -8.86 41.15 -55.78
N LYS A 38 -8.77 41.28 -54.46
CA LYS A 38 -7.83 40.55 -53.60
C LYS A 38 -8.52 40.06 -52.34
N ASN A 39 -8.35 38.79 -51.99
CA ASN A 39 -8.77 38.26 -50.69
C ASN A 39 -7.74 38.64 -49.62
N VAL A 40 -8.20 39.16 -48.48
CA VAL A 40 -7.36 39.58 -47.36
C VAL A 40 -7.94 39.05 -46.05
N HIS A 41 -7.14 38.98 -44.98
CA HIS A 41 -7.59 38.41 -43.70
C HIS A 41 -6.97 39.14 -42.51
N TYR A 42 -6.77 40.45 -42.59
CA TYR A 42 -6.20 41.22 -41.48
C TYR A 42 -7.28 41.78 -40.54
N SER A 43 -6.88 42.01 -39.29
CA SER A 43 -7.62 42.85 -38.37
C SER A 43 -7.59 44.30 -38.83
N MET A 44 -8.67 45.04 -38.63
CA MET A 44 -8.72 46.47 -38.95
C MET A 44 -9.58 47.23 -37.94
N ASP A 45 -9.21 48.50 -37.76
CA ASP A 45 -9.98 49.50 -37.04
C ASP A 45 -10.48 50.55 -38.03
N ILE A 46 -11.72 51.01 -37.88
CA ILE A 46 -12.16 52.24 -38.54
C ILE A 46 -11.69 53.40 -37.66
N VAL A 47 -10.99 54.36 -38.27
CA VAL A 47 -10.36 55.49 -37.56
C VAL A 47 -10.99 56.81 -37.97
N LYS A 48 -10.93 57.79 -37.07
CA LYS A 48 -11.35 59.16 -37.37
C LYS A 48 -10.32 59.79 -38.31
N THR A 49 -10.79 60.30 -39.44
CA THR A 49 -9.99 60.99 -40.46
C THR A 49 -10.51 62.42 -40.67
N SER A 50 -9.72 63.29 -41.30
CA SER A 50 -10.15 64.65 -41.65
C SER A 50 -11.35 64.66 -42.61
N THR A 51 -11.45 63.65 -43.48
CA THR A 51 -12.60 63.40 -44.35
C THR A 51 -13.51 62.35 -43.73
N THR A 52 -14.83 62.57 -43.67
CA THR A 52 -15.77 61.51 -43.28
C THR A 52 -16.07 60.60 -44.47
N TYR A 53 -15.82 59.30 -44.31
CA TYR A 53 -16.10 58.30 -45.35
C TYR A 53 -17.46 57.65 -45.13
N ASN A 54 -18.01 57.04 -46.19
CA ASN A 54 -19.26 56.28 -46.12
C ASN A 54 -18.97 54.78 -46.16
N VAL A 55 -19.78 54.00 -45.46
CA VAL A 55 -19.82 52.53 -45.53
C VAL A 55 -20.95 52.11 -46.45
N PHE A 56 -20.67 51.17 -47.35
CA PHE A 56 -21.61 50.68 -48.36
C PHE A 56 -21.87 49.18 -48.20
N GLY A 57 -23.12 48.77 -48.34
CA GLY A 57 -23.55 47.38 -48.37
C GLY A 57 -23.43 46.82 -49.78
N HIS A 58 -23.28 45.49 -49.85
CA HIS A 58 -23.18 44.67 -51.06
C HIS A 58 -21.97 44.93 -51.96
N ALA A 59 -21.69 46.18 -52.34
CA ALA A 59 -20.59 46.55 -53.23
C ALA A 59 -19.96 47.92 -52.88
N PRO A 60 -18.74 48.22 -53.37
CA PRO A 60 -18.09 49.52 -53.25
C PRO A 60 -18.89 50.71 -53.80
N TYR A 61 -18.62 51.94 -53.34
CA TYR A 61 -19.26 53.16 -53.85
C TYR A 61 -19.27 53.27 -55.38
N ASN A 62 -20.37 53.76 -55.92
CA ASN A 62 -20.57 53.99 -57.36
C ASN A 62 -20.39 52.72 -58.22
N THR A 63 -20.54 51.52 -57.66
CA THR A 63 -20.56 50.26 -58.41
C THR A 63 -21.97 49.63 -58.37
N PRO A 64 -22.34 48.74 -59.32
CA PRO A 64 -23.66 48.13 -59.35
C PRO A 64 -24.03 47.43 -58.03
N GLY A 65 -25.18 47.79 -57.45
CA GLY A 65 -25.69 47.20 -56.20
C GLY A 65 -25.19 47.86 -54.91
N ALA A 66 -24.33 48.88 -54.99
CA ALA A 66 -23.85 49.60 -53.81
C ALA A 66 -24.97 50.38 -53.10
N LYS A 67 -25.15 50.13 -51.80
CA LYS A 67 -26.14 50.83 -50.97
C LYS A 67 -25.45 51.51 -49.79
N LYS A 68 -25.57 52.82 -49.63
CA LYS A 68 -25.02 53.52 -48.46
C LYS A 68 -25.68 52.99 -47.18
N LEU A 69 -24.87 52.54 -46.22
CA LEU A 69 -25.31 52.05 -44.92
C LEU A 69 -25.19 53.11 -43.81
N GLY A 70 -24.18 53.97 -43.90
CA GLY A 70 -23.91 54.99 -42.88
C GLY A 70 -22.56 55.66 -43.06
N ASN A 71 -22.25 56.58 -42.15
CA ASN A 71 -20.93 57.21 -42.08
C ASN A 71 -19.96 56.31 -41.32
N SER A 72 -18.68 56.30 -41.72
CA SER A 72 -17.62 55.48 -41.12
C SER A 72 -17.48 55.71 -39.60
N VAL A 73 -17.78 56.93 -39.13
CA VAL A 73 -17.76 57.31 -37.71
C VAL A 73 -18.62 56.39 -36.83
N GLN A 74 -19.73 55.86 -37.34
CA GLN A 74 -20.63 54.96 -36.59
C GLN A 74 -20.01 53.60 -36.24
N TYR A 75 -18.91 53.26 -36.90
CA TYR A 75 -18.22 51.97 -36.77
C TYR A 75 -16.89 52.11 -36.01
N ILE A 76 -16.56 53.31 -35.51
CA ILE A 76 -15.37 53.52 -34.68
C ILE A 76 -15.53 52.83 -33.32
N GLY A 77 -14.43 52.34 -32.76
CA GLY A 77 -14.39 51.72 -31.42
C GLY A 77 -14.65 50.21 -31.40
N LYS A 78 -14.94 49.61 -32.56
CA LYS A 78 -15.07 48.15 -32.72
C LYS A 78 -13.92 47.59 -33.56
N LYS A 79 -13.53 46.35 -33.28
CA LYS A 79 -12.56 45.59 -34.07
C LYS A 79 -13.28 44.85 -35.20
N TYR A 80 -12.68 44.86 -36.39
CA TYR A 80 -13.20 44.16 -37.56
C TYR A 80 -12.15 43.28 -38.24
N GLN A 81 -12.61 42.37 -39.09
CA GLN A 81 -11.78 41.62 -40.01
C GLN A 81 -12.02 42.12 -41.43
N ALA A 82 -10.96 42.51 -42.14
CA ALA A 82 -11.01 42.70 -43.58
C ALA A 82 -11.01 41.34 -44.28
N VAL A 83 -11.87 41.18 -45.29
CA VAL A 83 -12.01 39.93 -46.05
C VAL A 83 -11.73 40.10 -47.54
N ASN A 84 -11.97 41.28 -48.11
CA ASN A 84 -11.66 41.59 -49.51
C ASN A 84 -11.16 43.01 -49.68
N GLU A 85 -10.26 43.22 -50.64
CA GLU A 85 -9.88 44.52 -51.18
C GLU A 85 -10.20 44.58 -52.66
N TRP A 86 -11.04 45.52 -53.08
CA TRP A 86 -11.38 45.77 -54.48
C TRP A 86 -10.91 47.15 -54.90
N VAL A 87 -10.38 47.27 -56.11
CA VAL A 87 -9.93 48.54 -56.68
C VAL A 87 -10.91 48.99 -57.76
N THR A 88 -11.36 50.24 -57.70
CA THR A 88 -12.18 50.87 -58.75
C THR A 88 -11.32 51.58 -59.79
N ASP A 89 -11.87 51.83 -60.99
CA ASP A 89 -11.22 52.55 -62.11
C ASP A 89 -10.61 53.91 -61.74
N ASN A 90 -11.17 54.61 -60.76
CA ASN A 90 -10.60 55.82 -60.16
C ASN A 90 -9.42 55.56 -59.19
N LYS A 91 -8.83 54.36 -59.21
CA LYS A 91 -7.69 53.91 -58.38
C LYS A 91 -7.95 53.93 -56.86
N ARG A 92 -9.21 53.93 -56.41
CA ARG A 92 -9.55 53.79 -54.99
C ARG A 92 -9.64 52.33 -54.56
N THR A 93 -9.10 52.02 -53.39
CA THR A 93 -9.21 50.69 -52.77
C THR A 93 -10.32 50.67 -51.75
N TRP A 94 -11.23 49.72 -51.88
CA TRP A 94 -12.35 49.47 -50.98
C TRP A 94 -12.13 48.17 -50.22
N VAL A 95 -12.34 48.21 -48.91
CA VAL A 95 -12.16 47.07 -48.01
C VAL A 95 -13.53 46.55 -47.59
N ASN A 96 -13.83 45.29 -47.92
CA ASN A 96 -14.97 44.58 -47.35
C ASN A 96 -14.58 44.04 -45.99
N PHE A 97 -15.43 44.25 -44.99
CA PHE A 97 -15.12 43.85 -43.62
C PHE A 97 -16.31 43.23 -42.90
N LYS A 98 -15.97 42.41 -41.90
CA LYS A 98 -16.88 41.66 -41.04
C LYS A 98 -16.61 41.98 -39.57
N ASP A 99 -17.59 41.81 -38.70
CA ASP A 99 -17.33 41.78 -37.26
C ASP A 99 -16.58 40.50 -36.84
N MET A 100 -16.17 40.46 -35.58
CA MET A 100 -15.38 39.35 -35.03
C MET A 100 -16.19 38.05 -34.84
N ASP A 101 -17.51 38.10 -34.96
CA ASP A 101 -18.38 36.93 -34.97
C ASP A 101 -18.69 36.45 -36.41
N GLY A 102 -18.13 37.13 -37.43
CA GLY A 102 -18.17 36.73 -38.84
C GLY A 102 -19.32 37.32 -39.66
N LYS A 103 -20.10 38.27 -39.10
CA LYS A 103 -21.17 38.95 -39.81
C LYS A 103 -20.59 40.03 -40.74
N THR A 104 -20.93 39.97 -42.02
CA THR A 104 -20.53 40.99 -43.00
C THR A 104 -21.15 42.34 -42.67
N ILE A 105 -20.31 43.38 -42.59
CA ILE A 105 -20.72 44.75 -42.30
C ILE A 105 -20.89 45.56 -43.58
N GLY A 106 -19.85 45.61 -44.42
CA GLY A 106 -19.90 46.39 -45.65
C GLY A 106 -18.53 46.68 -46.25
N TRP A 107 -18.49 47.67 -47.13
CA TRP A 107 -17.34 48.18 -47.85
C TRP A 107 -17.03 49.60 -47.40
N VAL A 108 -15.77 49.88 -47.10
CA VAL A 108 -15.29 51.23 -46.75
C VAL A 108 -14.03 51.56 -47.53
N ASP A 109 -13.80 52.83 -47.81
CA ASP A 109 -12.55 53.29 -48.43
C ASP A 109 -11.36 52.93 -47.53
N LYS A 110 -10.30 52.35 -48.09
CA LYS A 110 -9.11 51.90 -47.34
C LYS A 110 -8.45 53.02 -46.54
N LYS A 111 -8.62 54.29 -46.95
CA LYS A 111 -8.11 55.44 -46.19
C LYS A 111 -8.81 55.67 -44.85
N ALA A 112 -10.00 55.11 -44.65
CA ALA A 112 -10.76 55.23 -43.40
C ALA A 112 -10.35 54.20 -42.34
N ILE A 113 -9.40 53.31 -42.64
CA ILE A 113 -9.03 52.20 -41.78
C ILE A 113 -7.58 52.28 -41.33
N LYS A 114 -7.32 51.75 -40.13
CA LYS A 114 -5.99 51.35 -39.68
C LYS A 114 -5.91 49.83 -39.79
N GLN A 115 -5.10 49.35 -40.72
CA GLN A 115 -4.82 47.93 -40.87
C GLN A 115 -3.97 47.44 -39.68
N GLY A 116 -4.38 46.32 -39.10
CA GLY A 116 -3.66 45.57 -38.07
C GLY A 116 -3.06 44.28 -38.60
N ALA A 117 -2.76 43.34 -37.69
CA ALA A 117 -2.13 42.07 -38.01
C ALA A 117 -3.03 41.12 -38.81
N ASP A 118 -2.41 40.23 -39.59
CA ASP A 118 -3.07 39.14 -40.31
C ASP A 118 -3.59 38.05 -39.35
N PHE A 119 -4.83 37.62 -39.58
CA PHE A 119 -5.40 36.43 -38.96
C PHE A 119 -4.97 35.17 -39.71
N ARG A 120 -4.85 34.07 -38.95
CA ARG A 120 -4.71 32.72 -39.48
C ARG A 120 -5.94 32.34 -40.28
N LYS A 121 -5.74 31.76 -41.46
CA LYS A 121 -6.83 31.18 -42.26
C LYS A 121 -7.14 29.77 -41.79
N ILE A 122 -8.42 29.44 -41.71
CA ILE A 122 -8.87 28.07 -41.44
C ILE A 122 -8.87 27.31 -42.76
N THR A 123 -8.08 26.24 -42.85
CA THR A 123 -7.92 25.41 -44.05
C THR A 123 -8.74 24.13 -43.97
N SER A 124 -9.05 23.65 -42.76
CA SER A 124 -9.90 22.47 -42.54
C SER A 124 -10.70 22.59 -41.25
N LYS A 125 -11.91 22.01 -41.25
CA LYS A 125 -12.78 21.85 -40.08
C LYS A 125 -13.35 20.44 -40.10
N LYS A 126 -13.27 19.74 -38.97
CA LYS A 126 -13.78 18.37 -38.83
C LYS A 126 -14.44 18.20 -37.47
N ASP A 127 -15.71 17.82 -37.45
CA ASP A 127 -16.37 17.38 -36.22
C ASP A 127 -15.88 15.97 -35.86
N VAL A 128 -15.59 15.76 -34.59
CA VAL A 128 -15.02 14.51 -34.05
C VAL A 128 -15.66 14.19 -32.70
N ASN A 129 -15.48 12.97 -32.20
CA ASN A 129 -15.89 12.60 -30.86
C ASN A 129 -14.90 11.59 -30.27
N TYR A 130 -13.91 12.08 -29.54
CA TYR A 130 -12.92 11.26 -28.84
C TYR A 130 -12.42 12.02 -27.62
N PHE A 131 -11.60 11.39 -26.77
CA PHE A 131 -10.97 12.05 -25.62
C PHE A 131 -9.48 12.28 -25.88
N ALA A 132 -8.91 13.34 -25.30
CA ALA A 132 -7.48 13.60 -25.35
C ALA A 132 -6.96 14.03 -23.98
N THR A 133 -5.80 13.50 -23.60
CA THR A 133 -5.11 13.84 -22.36
C THR A 133 -4.17 15.01 -22.61
N ILE A 134 -4.23 16.05 -21.77
CA ILE A 134 -3.32 17.20 -21.84
C ILE A 134 -1.93 16.81 -21.29
N THR A 135 -0.88 17.00 -22.09
CA THR A 135 0.50 16.58 -21.77
C THR A 135 1.48 17.73 -21.54
N ARG A 136 1.08 18.98 -21.80
CA ARG A 136 1.91 20.18 -21.60
C ARG A 136 1.15 21.21 -20.77
N LYS A 137 1.85 21.92 -19.87
CA LYS A 137 1.24 22.93 -18.95
C LYS A 137 1.20 24.35 -19.54
N SER A 138 1.98 24.62 -20.58
CA SER A 138 2.24 25.97 -21.09
C SER A 138 1.39 26.37 -22.31
N ASP A 139 0.58 25.45 -22.85
CA ASP A 139 -0.23 25.73 -24.04
C ASP A 139 -1.34 26.73 -23.71
N GLY A 140 -1.60 27.66 -24.62
CA GLY A 140 -2.70 28.61 -24.48
C GLY A 140 -4.04 27.94 -24.81
N ILE A 141 -5.06 28.24 -24.00
CA ILE A 141 -6.45 27.86 -24.28
C ILE A 141 -7.20 29.10 -24.77
N TYR A 142 -7.95 28.96 -25.87
CA TYR A 142 -8.63 30.06 -26.54
C TYR A 142 -10.15 29.83 -26.63
N SER A 143 -10.94 30.85 -26.35
CA SER A 143 -12.39 30.86 -26.60
C SER A 143 -12.69 31.37 -28.01
N LYS A 144 -13.89 31.04 -28.53
CA LYS A 144 -14.40 31.47 -29.85
C LYS A 144 -13.60 31.02 -31.07
N GLY A 145 -12.47 30.34 -30.90
CA GLY A 145 -11.72 29.72 -31.99
C GLY A 145 -10.24 29.51 -31.67
N PRO A 146 -9.49 28.91 -32.61
CA PRO A 146 -8.04 28.77 -32.53
C PRO A 146 -7.27 30.08 -32.35
N HIS A 147 -6.04 30.01 -31.85
CA HIS A 147 -5.17 31.17 -31.73
C HIS A 147 -5.04 31.98 -33.03
N ASN A 148 -5.07 33.30 -32.92
CA ASN A 148 -4.96 34.26 -34.01
C ASN A 148 -5.99 34.04 -35.14
N THR A 149 -7.18 33.54 -34.82
CA THR A 149 -8.35 33.57 -35.71
C THR A 149 -9.31 34.68 -35.29
N PRO A 150 -10.22 35.15 -36.18
CA PRO A 150 -11.17 36.21 -35.85
C PRO A 150 -11.99 35.87 -34.60
N GLY A 151 -12.05 36.81 -33.65
CA GLY A 151 -12.80 36.66 -32.40
C GLY A 151 -12.15 35.80 -31.32
N ALA A 152 -11.06 35.10 -31.61
CA ALA A 152 -10.37 34.25 -30.63
C ALA A 152 -9.79 35.07 -29.47
N LYS A 153 -9.99 34.59 -28.24
CA LYS A 153 -9.46 35.21 -27.02
C LYS A 153 -8.82 34.16 -26.12
N LYS A 154 -7.58 34.39 -25.68
CA LYS A 154 -6.91 33.53 -24.70
C LYS A 154 -7.67 33.61 -23.37
N VAL A 155 -8.11 32.46 -22.85
CA VAL A 155 -8.85 32.35 -21.58
C VAL A 155 -8.03 31.75 -20.44
N GLY A 156 -6.88 31.15 -20.77
CA GLY A 156 -5.98 30.59 -19.77
C GLY A 156 -4.84 29.80 -20.40
N THR A 157 -4.13 29.05 -19.56
CA THR A 157 -3.16 28.04 -19.98
C THR A 157 -3.73 26.64 -19.72
N SER A 158 -3.07 25.63 -20.27
CA SER A 158 -3.39 24.22 -20.06
C SER A 158 -3.00 23.67 -18.69
N ALA A 159 -2.29 24.45 -17.85
CA ALA A 159 -1.80 24.01 -16.54
C ALA A 159 -2.89 23.42 -15.60
N PRO A 160 -4.09 24.01 -15.47
CA PRO A 160 -5.15 23.46 -14.61
C PRO A 160 -5.72 22.12 -15.10
N TYR A 161 -5.46 21.76 -16.36
CA TYR A 161 -5.96 20.57 -17.01
C TYR A 161 -4.84 19.56 -17.29
N TYR A 162 -3.64 19.76 -16.73
CA TYR A 162 -2.52 18.86 -16.93
C TYR A 162 -2.87 17.45 -16.46
N ASN A 163 -2.60 16.44 -17.30
CA ASN A 163 -3.00 15.04 -17.13
C ASN A 163 -4.52 14.78 -17.11
N PHE A 164 -5.38 15.77 -17.37
CA PHE A 164 -6.82 15.53 -17.49
C PHE A 164 -7.16 15.06 -18.91
N SER A 165 -8.06 14.09 -19.01
CA SER A 165 -8.67 13.65 -20.26
C SER A 165 -9.96 14.44 -20.53
N LEU A 166 -10.01 15.18 -21.64
CA LEU A 166 -11.13 16.05 -22.02
C LEU A 166 -11.77 15.57 -23.32
N GLN A 167 -13.08 15.76 -23.46
CA GLN A 167 -13.79 15.38 -24.67
C GLN A 167 -13.45 16.38 -25.78
N VAL A 168 -13.02 15.86 -26.93
CA VAL A 168 -12.75 16.60 -28.16
C VAL A 168 -13.96 16.47 -29.08
N ARG A 169 -14.54 17.61 -29.47
CA ARG A 169 -15.73 17.64 -30.34
C ARG A 169 -15.45 18.16 -31.74
N ARG A 170 -14.32 18.84 -31.95
CA ARG A 170 -13.97 19.42 -33.23
C ARG A 170 -12.46 19.60 -33.37
N GLU A 171 -11.97 19.41 -34.58
CA GLU A 171 -10.62 19.76 -35.01
C GLU A 171 -10.68 20.90 -36.04
N ILE A 172 -9.78 21.86 -35.92
CA ILE A 172 -9.55 22.92 -36.92
C ILE A 172 -8.08 22.95 -37.30
N VAL A 173 -7.80 23.05 -38.60
CA VAL A 173 -6.43 23.26 -39.10
C VAL A 173 -6.30 24.70 -39.60
N THR A 174 -5.24 25.38 -39.18
CA THR A 174 -4.87 26.73 -39.65
C THR A 174 -3.81 26.69 -40.76
N ASP A 175 -3.63 27.77 -41.50
CA ASP A 175 -2.69 27.88 -42.63
C ASP A 175 -1.22 27.54 -42.31
N ASN A 176 -0.80 27.67 -41.05
CA ASN A 176 0.49 27.21 -40.55
C ASN A 176 0.54 25.71 -40.19
N LYS A 177 -0.45 24.93 -40.64
CA LYS A 177 -0.56 23.47 -40.43
C LYS A 177 -0.73 23.02 -38.97
N VAL A 178 -1.02 23.94 -38.04
CA VAL A 178 -1.34 23.58 -36.65
C VAL A 178 -2.78 23.07 -36.57
N THR A 179 -2.97 21.96 -35.86
CA THR A 179 -4.31 21.40 -35.56
C THR A 179 -4.73 21.81 -34.17
N TRP A 180 -5.94 22.37 -34.05
CA TRP A 180 -6.53 22.83 -32.80
C TRP A 180 -7.71 21.95 -32.42
N LEU A 181 -7.81 21.60 -31.14
CA LEU A 181 -8.87 20.76 -30.58
C LEU A 181 -9.85 21.60 -29.77
N ASN A 182 -11.15 21.45 -30.03
CA ASN A 182 -12.20 22.02 -29.19
C ASN A 182 -12.52 21.04 -28.06
N ILE A 183 -12.14 21.41 -26.83
CA ILE A 183 -12.14 20.56 -25.64
C ILE A 183 -13.28 20.92 -24.67
N TYR A 184 -13.88 19.89 -24.06
CA TYR A 184 -14.97 19.98 -23.10
C TYR A 184 -14.65 19.19 -21.83
N SER A 185 -15.04 19.74 -20.68
CA SER A 185 -14.96 19.09 -19.38
C SER A 185 -16.35 18.64 -18.95
N PHE A 186 -16.44 17.48 -18.31
CA PHE A 186 -17.67 16.96 -17.73
C PHE A 186 -17.84 17.50 -16.31
N ILE A 187 -18.93 18.23 -16.05
CA ILE A 187 -19.21 18.83 -14.74
C ILE A 187 -20.63 18.43 -14.33
N GLY A 188 -20.74 17.62 -13.28
CA GLY A 188 -22.01 17.10 -12.78
C GLY A 188 -22.68 16.14 -13.77
N SER A 189 -23.64 16.64 -14.54
CA SER A 189 -24.39 15.89 -15.55
C SER A 189 -24.25 16.44 -16.98
N THR A 190 -23.41 17.46 -17.20
CA THR A 190 -23.31 18.13 -18.51
C THR A 190 -21.86 18.40 -18.92
N TYR A 191 -21.61 18.51 -20.23
CA TYR A 191 -20.32 18.93 -20.77
C TYR A 191 -20.27 20.45 -20.95
N LYS A 192 -19.26 21.09 -20.38
CA LYS A 192 -18.99 22.51 -20.54
C LYS A 192 -17.75 22.71 -21.42
N GLU A 193 -17.85 23.62 -22.39
CA GLU A 193 -16.71 23.98 -23.25
C GLU A 193 -15.58 24.60 -22.40
N VAL A 194 -14.36 24.08 -22.57
CA VAL A 194 -13.13 24.63 -21.98
C VAL A 194 -12.48 25.60 -22.96
N GLY A 195 -12.41 25.24 -24.24
CA GLY A 195 -11.91 26.10 -25.32
C GLY A 195 -11.16 25.35 -26.41
N TRP A 196 -10.23 26.03 -27.06
CA TRP A 196 -9.38 25.53 -28.15
C TRP A 196 -7.93 25.44 -27.70
N ILE A 197 -7.29 24.28 -27.91
CA ILE A 197 -5.89 24.03 -27.58
C ILE A 197 -5.15 23.41 -28.77
N ASP A 198 -3.84 23.62 -28.87
CA ASP A 198 -2.97 22.94 -29.84
C ASP A 198 -2.97 21.42 -29.59
N LYS A 199 -3.29 20.63 -30.63
CA LYS A 199 -3.29 19.17 -30.60
C LYS A 199 -1.93 18.59 -30.18
N ALA A 200 -0.83 19.27 -30.50
CA ALA A 200 0.52 18.83 -30.11
C ALA A 200 0.74 18.83 -28.58
N GLY A 201 -0.11 19.53 -27.83
CA GLY A 201 -0.12 19.53 -26.36
C GLY A 201 -0.97 18.44 -25.75
N THR A 202 -1.42 17.49 -26.57
CA THR A 202 -2.32 16.42 -26.16
C THR A 202 -1.86 15.07 -26.69
N LYS A 203 -2.28 14.01 -26.02
CA LYS A 203 -2.17 12.63 -26.51
C LYS A 203 -3.58 12.07 -26.68
N LEU A 204 -3.84 11.38 -27.79
CA LEU A 204 -5.11 10.68 -28.00
C LEU A 204 -5.35 9.73 -26.82
N TYR A 205 -6.52 9.86 -26.19
CA TYR A 205 -6.93 8.94 -25.15
C TYR A 205 -7.38 7.63 -25.81
N THR A 206 -6.62 6.56 -25.59
CA THR A 206 -7.06 5.19 -25.89
C THR A 206 -7.85 4.69 -24.68
N PRO A 207 -9.14 4.35 -24.82
CA PRO A 207 -9.93 3.85 -23.69
C PRO A 207 -9.26 2.62 -23.08
N LEU A 208 -9.05 2.69 -21.78
CA LEU A 208 -8.66 1.54 -20.98
C LEU A 208 -9.75 0.47 -21.12
N THR A 209 -9.38 -0.70 -21.60
CA THR A 209 -10.27 -1.86 -21.55
C THR A 209 -10.06 -2.55 -20.21
N TYR A 210 -11.10 -3.16 -19.67
CA TYR A 210 -10.98 -3.98 -18.47
C TYR A 210 -11.77 -5.27 -18.61
N VAL A 211 -11.31 -6.29 -17.89
CA VAL A 211 -12.03 -7.55 -17.73
C VAL A 211 -12.29 -7.75 -16.24
N ASP A 212 -13.56 -7.88 -15.88
CA ASP A 212 -13.99 -8.21 -14.52
C ASP A 212 -14.22 -9.72 -14.41
N LYS A 213 -13.65 -10.33 -13.38
CA LYS A 213 -13.86 -11.73 -13.01
C LYS A 213 -14.54 -11.79 -11.65
N PRO A 214 -15.76 -12.35 -11.53
CA PRO A 214 -16.37 -12.57 -10.22
C PRO A 214 -15.56 -13.61 -9.45
N VAL A 215 -15.32 -13.32 -8.18
CA VAL A 215 -14.57 -14.17 -7.24
C VAL A 215 -15.22 -14.10 -5.86
N SER A 216 -14.81 -14.97 -4.94
CA SER A 216 -15.32 -14.97 -3.58
C SER A 216 -14.23 -15.52 -2.67
N TYR A 217 -13.54 -14.64 -1.96
CA TYR A 217 -12.53 -15.01 -0.96
C TYR A 217 -12.29 -13.86 0.03
N LYS A 218 -11.67 -14.17 1.17
CA LYS A 218 -11.31 -13.18 2.18
C LYS A 218 -9.85 -12.74 2.02
N VAL A 219 -9.59 -11.47 2.32
CA VAL A 219 -8.26 -10.88 2.43
C VAL A 219 -8.21 -9.98 3.64
N ILE A 220 -7.01 -9.67 4.11
CA ILE A 220 -6.79 -8.73 5.20
C ILE A 220 -6.04 -7.51 4.68
N ILE A 221 -6.55 -6.34 5.01
CA ILE A 221 -5.95 -5.07 4.65
C ILE A 221 -4.68 -4.86 5.46
N ALA A 222 -3.57 -4.66 4.76
CA ALA A 222 -2.29 -4.30 5.35
C ALA A 222 -2.02 -2.80 5.14
N LYS A 223 -1.00 -2.29 5.82
CA LYS A 223 -0.58 -0.90 5.70
C LYS A 223 -0.21 -0.56 4.25
N GLY A 224 -0.68 0.58 3.78
CA GLY A 224 -0.50 1.02 2.40
C GLY A 224 -0.35 2.52 2.28
N ASN A 225 0.25 2.95 1.17
CA ASN A 225 0.39 4.35 0.77
C ASN A 225 -0.56 4.72 -0.37
N ASP A 226 -1.53 3.84 -0.68
CA ASP A 226 -2.52 4.00 -1.72
C ASP A 226 -3.92 3.93 -1.09
N ASN A 227 -4.90 4.56 -1.73
CA ASN A 227 -6.24 4.71 -1.19
C ASN A 227 -7.20 3.62 -1.71
N ILE A 228 -8.32 3.43 -1.02
CA ILE A 228 -9.45 2.63 -1.52
C ILE A 228 -10.31 3.51 -2.42
N TYR A 229 -10.54 3.07 -3.65
CA TYR A 229 -11.22 3.83 -4.68
C TYR A 229 -12.73 3.52 -4.71
N LYS A 230 -13.58 4.46 -4.27
CA LYS A 230 -15.04 4.27 -4.20
C LYS A 230 -15.75 4.34 -5.57
N GLY A 231 -16.82 3.56 -5.74
CA GLY A 231 -17.81 3.65 -6.82
C GLY A 231 -17.51 2.80 -8.05
N ASP A 232 -18.15 3.12 -9.18
CA ASP A 232 -17.68 2.76 -10.52
C ASP A 232 -16.39 3.55 -10.80
N TRP A 233 -15.37 3.31 -9.99
CA TRP A 233 -14.05 3.90 -10.14
C TRP A 233 -13.66 3.74 -11.61
N ASN A 234 -13.59 4.89 -12.27
CA ASN A 234 -13.36 4.98 -13.68
C ASN A 234 -11.88 5.33 -13.88
N PRO A 235 -11.02 4.33 -14.17
CA PRO A 235 -9.61 4.56 -14.44
C PRO A 235 -9.38 5.47 -15.65
N VAL A 236 -10.43 5.77 -16.44
CA VAL A 236 -10.44 6.76 -17.55
C VAL A 236 -10.28 8.21 -17.05
N ASN A 237 -10.75 8.54 -15.84
CA ASN A 237 -10.85 9.93 -15.38
C ASN A 237 -10.02 10.25 -14.13
N GLY A 238 -9.47 9.24 -13.44
CA GLY A 238 -8.69 9.43 -12.20
C GLY A 238 -9.47 10.12 -11.08
N SER A 239 -10.81 10.13 -11.14
CA SER A 239 -11.68 10.79 -10.17
C SER A 239 -12.46 9.77 -9.35
N GLY A 240 -12.34 9.85 -8.03
CA GLY A 240 -13.13 9.06 -7.07
C GLY A 240 -12.95 9.62 -5.66
N THR A 241 -13.89 9.32 -4.76
CA THR A 241 -13.69 9.58 -3.33
C THR A 241 -12.70 8.53 -2.82
N GLU A 242 -11.58 9.00 -2.30
CA GLU A 242 -10.52 8.18 -1.73
C GLU A 242 -10.82 7.98 -0.24
N TYR A 243 -10.82 6.72 0.20
CA TYR A 243 -10.71 6.43 1.63
C TYR A 243 -9.26 6.11 1.95
N ASP A 244 -8.78 6.68 3.04
CA ASP A 244 -7.50 6.30 3.62
C ASP A 244 -7.56 4.82 4.03
N ILE A 245 -6.74 4.00 3.37
CA ILE A 245 -6.61 2.57 3.65
C ILE A 245 -6.22 2.30 5.11
N ASN A 246 -5.50 3.24 5.75
CA ASN A 246 -4.97 3.07 7.09
C ASN A 246 -6.06 2.99 8.17
N GLY A 247 -7.28 3.47 7.88
CA GLY A 247 -8.44 3.29 8.76
C GLY A 247 -9.01 1.86 8.78
N TYR A 248 -8.49 0.97 7.93
CA TYR A 248 -8.97 -0.41 7.77
C TYR A 248 -7.87 -1.46 7.99
N ILE A 249 -6.72 -1.08 8.53
CA ILE A 249 -5.63 -2.03 8.82
C ILE A 249 -6.19 -3.21 9.65
N SER A 250 -5.73 -4.42 9.31
CA SER A 250 -6.09 -5.69 9.96
C SER A 250 -7.54 -6.13 9.83
N ASN A 251 -8.38 -5.30 9.21
CA ASN A 251 -9.74 -5.70 8.91
C ASN A 251 -9.75 -6.77 7.83
N THR A 252 -10.51 -7.83 8.11
CA THR A 252 -10.87 -8.81 7.10
C THR A 252 -11.95 -8.21 6.20
N VAL A 253 -11.75 -8.33 4.90
CA VAL A 253 -12.69 -7.89 3.86
C VAL A 253 -12.92 -8.99 2.85
N HIS A 254 -14.10 -8.98 2.24
CA HIS A 254 -14.46 -9.91 1.19
C HIS A 254 -14.09 -9.35 -0.17
N VAL A 255 -13.47 -10.15 -1.04
CA VAL A 255 -13.22 -9.80 -2.43
C VAL A 255 -14.29 -10.45 -3.30
N SER A 256 -15.10 -9.63 -3.97
CA SER A 256 -16.20 -10.08 -4.83
C SER A 256 -15.87 -10.05 -6.33
N LYS A 257 -14.89 -9.22 -6.74
CA LYS A 257 -14.45 -9.11 -8.15
C LYS A 257 -12.96 -8.82 -8.26
N GLU A 258 -12.33 -9.36 -9.29
CA GLU A 258 -11.02 -8.93 -9.75
C GLU A 258 -11.16 -8.20 -11.09
N ARG A 259 -10.48 -7.07 -11.26
CA ARG A 259 -10.45 -6.29 -12.49
C ARG A 259 -9.04 -6.25 -13.03
N ILE A 260 -8.86 -6.66 -14.29
CA ILE A 260 -7.61 -6.45 -15.02
C ILE A 260 -7.81 -5.28 -15.98
N LEU A 261 -7.17 -4.15 -15.65
CA LEU A 261 -7.13 -2.96 -16.48
C LEU A 261 -6.02 -3.10 -17.52
N LYS A 262 -6.32 -2.96 -18.81
CA LYS A 262 -5.33 -2.95 -19.89
C LYS A 262 -5.12 -1.54 -20.42
N SER A 263 -3.87 -1.10 -20.40
CA SER A 263 -3.43 0.19 -20.90
C SER A 263 -2.29 0.04 -21.90
N SER A 264 -1.95 1.11 -22.61
CA SER A 264 -0.73 1.14 -23.44
C SER A 264 0.56 0.98 -22.62
N ALA A 265 0.50 1.12 -21.29
CA ALA A 265 1.63 0.98 -20.38
C ALA A 265 1.72 -0.41 -19.70
N GLY A 266 0.75 -1.30 -19.96
CA GLY A 266 0.67 -2.62 -19.35
C GLY A 266 -0.67 -2.91 -18.68
N GLU A 267 -0.72 -4.02 -17.95
CA GLU A 267 -1.90 -4.48 -17.22
C GLU A 267 -1.80 -4.15 -15.73
N THR A 268 -2.91 -3.77 -15.08
CA THR A 268 -2.97 -3.51 -13.64
C THR A 268 -4.17 -4.21 -13.02
N LYS A 269 -3.95 -4.94 -11.91
CA LYS A 269 -5.00 -5.68 -11.21
C LYS A 269 -5.57 -4.85 -10.05
N TYR A 270 -6.89 -4.86 -9.93
CA TYR A 270 -7.63 -4.30 -8.78
C TYR A 270 -8.60 -5.34 -8.23
N LEU A 271 -8.87 -5.27 -6.93
CA LEU A 271 -9.82 -6.12 -6.22
C LEU A 271 -10.96 -5.24 -5.69
N LEU A 272 -12.20 -5.64 -5.95
CA LEU A 272 -13.37 -5.01 -5.33
C LEU A 272 -13.57 -5.61 -3.95
N ILE A 273 -13.38 -4.78 -2.92
CA ILE A 273 -13.48 -5.18 -1.52
C ILE A 273 -14.78 -4.70 -0.88
N GLU A 274 -15.33 -5.56 -0.03
CA GLU A 274 -16.58 -5.36 0.70
C GLU A 274 -16.37 -5.68 2.18
N LYS A 275 -17.03 -4.91 3.05
CA LYS A 275 -17.03 -5.14 4.50
C LYS A 275 -18.47 -5.04 5.00
N ASP A 276 -18.91 -6.03 5.77
CA ASP A 276 -20.26 -6.10 6.34
C ASP A 276 -21.38 -5.96 5.29
N GLY A 277 -21.19 -6.57 4.12
CA GLY A 277 -22.13 -6.50 2.98
C GLY A 277 -22.17 -5.14 2.27
N LYS A 278 -21.27 -4.21 2.61
CA LYS A 278 -21.14 -2.90 1.96
C LYS A 278 -19.87 -2.84 1.14
N GLN A 279 -20.00 -2.40 -0.12
CA GLN A 279 -18.87 -2.17 -1.00
C GLN A 279 -18.02 -1.00 -0.47
N LEU A 280 -16.74 -1.28 -0.17
CA LEU A 280 -15.76 -0.27 0.21
C LEU A 280 -15.16 0.40 -1.03
N GLY A 281 -14.72 -0.40 -2.01
CA GLY A 281 -14.16 0.11 -3.26
C GLY A 281 -13.15 -0.82 -3.90
N TRP A 282 -12.43 -0.31 -4.89
CA TRP A 282 -11.35 -1.02 -5.57
C TRP A 282 -10.01 -0.73 -4.90
N ILE A 283 -9.15 -1.74 -4.80
CA ILE A 283 -7.82 -1.63 -4.19
C ILE A 283 -6.82 -2.51 -4.94
N LYS A 284 -5.53 -2.13 -4.96
CA LYS A 284 -4.49 -2.97 -5.53
C LYS A 284 -4.13 -4.15 -4.59
N PRO A 285 -3.88 -5.35 -5.12
CA PRO A 285 -3.48 -6.51 -4.31
C PRO A 285 -2.24 -6.29 -3.44
N GLU A 286 -1.33 -5.39 -3.83
CA GLU A 286 -0.07 -5.13 -3.09
C GLU A 286 -0.27 -4.54 -1.69
N HIS A 287 -1.46 -4.09 -1.33
CA HIS A 287 -1.78 -3.58 0.02
C HIS A 287 -2.58 -4.59 0.85
N LEU A 288 -2.64 -5.84 0.40
CA LEU A 288 -3.46 -6.88 1.00
C LEU A 288 -2.60 -8.11 1.33
N THR A 289 -3.04 -8.84 2.35
CA THR A 289 -2.52 -10.18 2.67
C THR A 289 -3.65 -11.20 2.59
N THR A 290 -3.30 -12.45 2.29
CA THR A 290 -4.27 -13.55 2.29
C THR A 290 -4.83 -13.77 3.69
N TYR A 291 -6.13 -14.06 3.79
CA TYR A 291 -6.75 -14.54 5.03
C TYR A 291 -6.38 -16.01 5.27
N LEU A 292 -5.88 -16.32 6.46
CA LEU A 292 -5.39 -17.65 6.82
C LEU A 292 -6.49 -18.51 7.47
N THR A 293 -6.40 -19.82 7.26
CA THR A 293 -7.27 -20.83 7.87
C THR A 293 -6.43 -22.01 8.34
N GLU A 294 -7.01 -22.96 9.05
CA GLU A 294 -6.30 -24.19 9.41
C GLU A 294 -5.87 -25.03 8.19
N ASP A 295 -6.54 -24.88 7.04
CA ASP A 295 -6.17 -25.53 5.79
C ASP A 295 -5.05 -24.80 5.04
N SER A 296 -4.63 -23.62 5.52
CA SER A 296 -3.45 -22.93 4.98
C SER A 296 -2.20 -23.74 5.24
N LYS A 297 -1.33 -23.81 4.24
CA LYS A 297 -0.01 -24.44 4.35
C LYS A 297 0.96 -23.54 5.12
N VAL A 298 1.95 -24.14 5.77
CA VAL A 298 3.05 -23.42 6.43
C VAL A 298 3.69 -22.36 5.52
N ALA A 299 3.99 -22.72 4.27
CA ALA A 299 4.55 -21.79 3.28
C ALA A 299 3.67 -20.54 3.05
N GLN A 300 2.35 -20.71 3.11
CA GLN A 300 1.41 -19.61 2.93
C GLN A 300 1.40 -18.69 4.15
N VAL A 301 1.44 -19.26 5.36
CA VAL A 301 1.52 -18.48 6.61
C VAL A 301 2.81 -17.67 6.65
N GLU A 302 3.94 -18.28 6.31
CA GLU A 302 5.24 -17.61 6.21
C GLU A 302 5.24 -16.45 5.22
N ASN A 303 4.67 -16.67 4.02
CA ASN A 303 4.54 -15.63 3.02
C ASN A 303 3.66 -14.47 3.51
N VAL A 304 2.54 -14.78 4.18
CA VAL A 304 1.65 -13.75 4.76
C VAL A 304 2.39 -12.92 5.81
N ILE A 305 3.12 -13.54 6.74
CA ILE A 305 3.91 -12.84 7.76
C ILE A 305 5.01 -11.98 7.11
N GLN A 306 5.76 -12.52 6.15
CA GLN A 306 6.81 -11.80 5.43
C GLN A 306 6.26 -10.61 4.64
N THR A 307 5.14 -10.79 3.94
CA THR A 307 4.46 -9.72 3.20
C THR A 307 3.96 -8.65 4.14
N TYR A 308 3.31 -9.04 5.24
CA TYR A 308 2.86 -8.12 6.29
C TYR A 308 4.01 -7.27 6.84
N LEU A 309 5.11 -7.91 7.23
CA LEU A 309 6.28 -7.23 7.79
C LEU A 309 6.90 -6.27 6.76
N LYS A 310 7.00 -6.67 5.49
CA LYS A 310 7.49 -5.80 4.41
C LYS A 310 6.62 -4.56 4.23
N LEU A 311 5.30 -4.71 4.17
CA LEU A 311 4.36 -3.59 4.01
C LEU A 311 4.37 -2.63 5.20
N ASN A 312 4.74 -3.12 6.38
CA ASN A 312 4.88 -2.31 7.59
C ASN A 312 6.30 -1.76 7.82
N ASN A 313 7.20 -1.83 6.82
CA ASN A 313 8.60 -1.41 6.92
C ASN A 313 9.40 -2.15 8.02
N LYS A 314 9.06 -3.41 8.29
CA LYS A 314 9.70 -4.30 9.27
C LYS A 314 10.27 -5.57 8.62
N ALA A 315 10.65 -5.50 7.34
CA ALA A 315 11.15 -6.66 6.60
C ALA A 315 12.36 -7.31 7.32
N MET A 316 12.29 -8.62 7.55
CA MET A 316 13.31 -9.40 8.26
C MET A 316 13.29 -10.85 7.76
N LYS A 317 14.43 -11.55 7.81
CA LYS A 317 14.53 -12.94 7.36
C LYS A 317 13.98 -13.90 8.42
N ILE A 318 13.24 -14.94 8.00
CA ILE A 318 12.51 -15.88 8.90
C ILE A 318 13.41 -16.56 9.94
N ASN A 319 14.70 -16.77 9.72
CA ASN A 319 15.59 -17.39 10.72
C ASN A 319 16.65 -16.44 11.30
N SER A 320 16.48 -15.13 11.08
CA SER A 320 17.34 -14.12 11.70
C SER A 320 17.00 -13.94 13.17
N GLU A 321 17.98 -13.51 13.98
CA GLU A 321 17.78 -13.14 15.38
C GLU A 321 16.63 -12.12 15.55
N ALA A 322 16.48 -11.19 14.61
CA ALA A 322 15.39 -10.23 14.59
C ALA A 322 14.00 -10.89 14.48
N PHE A 323 13.85 -11.92 13.65
CA PHE A 323 12.58 -12.64 13.51
C PHE A 323 12.30 -13.54 14.71
N VAL A 324 13.32 -14.20 15.25
CA VAL A 324 13.19 -14.99 16.48
C VAL A 324 12.74 -14.12 17.66
N ASN A 325 13.31 -12.92 17.80
CA ASN A 325 12.89 -11.94 18.80
C ASN A 325 11.46 -11.47 18.53
N PHE A 326 11.12 -11.11 17.29
CA PHE A 326 9.77 -10.74 16.90
C PHE A 326 8.75 -11.84 17.25
N ALA A 327 9.00 -13.10 16.90
CA ALA A 327 8.12 -14.23 17.19
C ALA A 327 7.91 -14.40 18.70
N THR A 328 9.00 -14.30 19.47
CA THR A 328 8.95 -14.44 20.94
C THR A 328 8.20 -13.29 21.59
N GLU A 329 8.48 -12.05 21.21
CA GLU A 329 7.80 -10.87 21.75
C GLU A 329 6.33 -10.79 21.34
N GLN A 330 6.01 -11.20 20.11
CA GLN A 330 4.65 -11.25 19.61
C GLN A 330 3.80 -12.25 20.41
N LEU A 331 4.31 -13.46 20.66
CA LEU A 331 3.58 -14.44 21.48
C LEU A 331 3.46 -14.02 22.96
N LEU A 332 4.43 -13.27 23.49
CA LEU A 332 4.47 -12.88 24.91
C LEU A 332 3.67 -11.62 25.23
N GLU A 333 3.63 -10.66 24.32
CA GLU A 333 3.14 -9.30 24.60
C GLU A 333 2.27 -8.69 23.50
N ASP A 334 1.97 -9.42 22.42
CA ASP A 334 1.29 -8.87 21.23
C ASP A 334 1.93 -7.56 20.75
N SER A 335 3.27 -7.57 20.67
CA SER A 335 4.10 -6.38 20.43
C SER A 335 3.71 -5.57 19.16
N ASP A 336 3.13 -6.25 18.17
CA ASP A 336 2.52 -5.69 16.97
C ASP A 336 0.98 -5.79 17.09
N ASN A 337 0.35 -4.70 17.56
CA ASN A 337 -1.09 -4.62 17.78
C ASN A 337 -1.90 -4.88 16.49
N ASP A 338 -1.47 -4.29 15.38
CA ASP A 338 -2.15 -4.47 14.08
C ASP A 338 -2.17 -5.96 13.73
N LEU A 339 -1.05 -6.69 13.89
CA LEU A 339 -1.03 -8.13 13.64
C LEU A 339 -1.95 -8.90 14.59
N ALA A 340 -1.99 -8.52 15.88
CA ALA A 340 -2.79 -9.17 16.91
C ALA A 340 -4.31 -8.94 16.76
N GLU A 341 -4.72 -7.84 16.10
CA GLU A 341 -6.13 -7.52 15.84
C GLU A 341 -6.74 -8.30 14.67
N ARG A 342 -5.93 -9.08 13.93
CA ARG A 342 -6.43 -9.87 12.81
C ARG A 342 -7.39 -10.97 13.25
N GLU A 343 -8.45 -11.18 12.47
CA GLU A 343 -9.40 -12.28 12.68
C GLU A 343 -8.75 -13.67 12.60
N ASP A 344 -7.65 -13.82 11.85
CA ASP A 344 -6.90 -15.07 11.66
C ASP A 344 -5.66 -15.19 12.56
N TYR A 345 -5.53 -14.35 13.60
CA TYR A 345 -4.35 -14.31 14.45
C TYR A 345 -4.04 -15.64 15.15
N ASP A 346 -5.06 -16.44 15.49
CA ASP A 346 -4.87 -17.77 16.10
C ASP A 346 -4.07 -18.73 15.18
N ILE A 347 -4.12 -18.54 13.85
CA ILE A 347 -3.33 -19.32 12.88
C ILE A 347 -1.86 -18.85 12.88
N ILE A 348 -1.64 -17.55 13.06
CA ILE A 348 -0.31 -16.95 13.15
C ILE A 348 0.36 -17.39 14.45
N THR A 349 -0.34 -17.35 15.59
CA THR A 349 0.22 -17.80 16.88
C THR A 349 0.51 -19.30 16.89
N ALA A 350 -0.33 -20.12 16.24
CA ALA A 350 -0.05 -21.54 16.01
C ALA A 350 1.29 -21.72 15.29
N TYR A 351 1.48 -21.07 14.14
CA TYR A 351 2.73 -21.12 13.38
C TYR A 351 3.93 -20.64 14.21
N LEU A 352 3.84 -19.47 14.87
CA LEU A 352 4.96 -18.91 15.63
C LEU A 352 5.38 -19.81 16.79
N SER A 353 4.42 -20.45 17.47
CA SER A 353 4.73 -21.39 18.57
C SER A 353 5.47 -22.63 18.07
N GLU A 354 5.07 -23.18 16.93
CA GLU A 354 5.73 -24.34 16.30
C GLU A 354 7.11 -23.96 15.75
N TYR A 355 7.22 -22.79 15.13
CA TYR A 355 8.48 -22.22 14.66
C TYR A 355 9.52 -22.15 15.80
N LEU A 356 9.15 -21.59 16.96
CA LEU A 356 10.07 -21.47 18.11
C LEU A 356 10.43 -22.84 18.70
N HIS A 357 9.49 -23.78 18.72
CA HIS A 357 9.75 -25.16 19.15
C HIS A 357 10.79 -25.84 18.24
N LYS A 358 10.62 -25.77 16.92
CA LYS A 358 11.60 -26.35 15.98
C LYS A 358 12.94 -25.63 16.04
N HIS A 359 12.95 -24.30 16.07
CA HIS A 359 14.18 -23.50 16.16
C HIS A 359 15.09 -23.92 17.32
N THR A 360 14.50 -24.28 18.47
CA THR A 360 15.24 -24.65 19.70
C THR A 360 15.43 -26.16 19.88
N SER A 361 14.93 -26.99 18.95
CA SER A 361 15.01 -28.46 19.06
C SER A 361 15.73 -29.15 17.90
N THR A 362 16.08 -28.45 16.82
CA THR A 362 16.82 -29.01 15.68
C THR A 362 18.20 -29.53 16.12
N PRO A 363 18.46 -30.85 16.02
CA PRO A 363 19.74 -31.44 16.37
C PRO A 363 20.80 -31.21 15.28
N SER A 364 22.07 -31.43 15.63
CA SER A 364 23.18 -31.48 14.66
C SER A 364 23.03 -32.72 13.75
N GLU A 365 23.07 -32.55 12.43
CA GLU A 365 22.97 -33.65 11.45
C GLU A 365 24.18 -34.60 11.42
N LYS A 366 25.29 -34.25 12.06
CA LYS A 366 26.52 -35.06 12.01
C LYS A 366 26.44 -36.22 13.00
N ALA A 367 26.53 -37.46 12.49
CA ALA A 367 26.87 -38.63 13.29
C ALA A 367 28.35 -38.55 13.70
N PHE A 368 28.66 -38.88 14.96
CA PHE A 368 30.01 -38.77 15.50
C PHE A 368 30.66 -40.16 15.64
N PRO A 369 31.97 -40.27 15.36
CA PRO A 369 32.73 -41.48 15.66
C PRO A 369 32.86 -41.67 17.18
N GLU A 370 32.99 -42.92 17.61
CA GLU A 370 33.32 -43.31 18.99
C GLU A 370 34.78 -42.90 19.33
N GLY A 371 35.02 -41.61 19.55
CA GLY A 371 36.33 -41.07 19.92
C GLY A 371 36.45 -40.75 21.42
N GLU A 372 37.68 -40.47 21.88
CA GLU A 372 37.98 -40.05 23.25
C GLU A 372 37.46 -38.62 23.49
N GLN A 373 36.69 -38.45 24.55
CA GLN A 373 36.22 -37.13 25.00
C GLN A 373 36.34 -37.04 26.52
N THR A 374 36.54 -35.83 27.01
CA THR A 374 36.35 -35.53 28.43
C THR A 374 35.17 -34.58 28.58
N GLU A 375 34.37 -34.78 29.61
CA GLU A 375 33.21 -33.95 29.89
C GLU A 375 33.15 -33.54 31.36
N SER A 376 32.67 -32.33 31.60
CA SER A 376 32.41 -31.82 32.94
C SER A 376 31.12 -31.00 32.97
N SER A 377 30.46 -31.05 34.12
CA SER A 377 29.35 -30.16 34.42
C SER A 377 29.89 -28.82 34.90
N VAL A 378 29.12 -27.74 34.75
CA VAL A 378 29.48 -26.46 35.36
C VAL A 378 29.45 -26.59 36.88
N ASP A 379 30.47 -26.11 37.58
CA ASP A 379 30.44 -26.09 39.05
C ASP A 379 29.24 -25.28 39.57
N LEU A 380 28.62 -25.76 40.64
CA LEU A 380 27.52 -25.04 41.29
C LEU A 380 28.03 -23.67 41.77
N ASP A 381 27.20 -22.64 41.63
CA ASP A 381 27.55 -21.29 42.09
C ASP A 381 27.55 -21.29 43.63
N ASP A 382 28.75 -21.30 44.22
CA ASP A 382 28.93 -21.37 45.67
C ASP A 382 28.72 -20.00 46.35
N ASP A 383 28.81 -18.90 45.60
CA ASP A 383 28.63 -17.52 46.08
C ASP A 383 27.16 -17.07 46.15
N LEU A 384 26.21 -18.02 46.11
CA LEU A 384 24.78 -17.70 46.17
C LEU A 384 24.35 -17.33 47.60
N VAL A 385 23.83 -16.12 47.76
CA VAL A 385 23.22 -15.66 49.01
C VAL A 385 21.77 -16.18 49.08
N GLU A 386 21.55 -17.19 49.92
CA GLU A 386 20.22 -17.77 50.16
C GLU A 386 19.38 -16.88 51.08
N GLU A 387 18.35 -16.25 50.51
CA GLU A 387 17.37 -15.46 51.27
C GLU A 387 16.14 -16.32 51.66
N PRO A 388 15.40 -15.95 52.71
CA PRO A 388 14.10 -16.54 53.01
C PRO A 388 13.15 -16.44 51.82
N ILE A 389 12.39 -17.51 51.58
CA ILE A 389 11.37 -17.53 50.52
C ILE A 389 10.16 -16.72 50.99
N ILE A 390 9.74 -15.77 50.16
CA ILE A 390 8.49 -15.04 50.35
C ILE A 390 7.38 -15.81 49.63
N ASP A 391 6.50 -16.45 50.40
CA ASP A 391 5.38 -17.25 49.93
C ASP A 391 4.14 -16.99 50.82
N ASP A 392 3.40 -15.92 50.52
CA ASP A 392 2.15 -15.63 51.23
C ASP A 392 1.04 -16.58 50.73
N GLU A 393 0.85 -17.71 51.42
CA GLU A 393 -0.16 -18.72 51.06
C GLU A 393 -1.62 -18.21 51.16
N ASN A 394 -1.87 -17.10 51.86
CA ASN A 394 -3.20 -16.68 52.34
C ASN A 394 -3.84 -15.50 51.60
N LEU A 395 -3.81 -15.51 50.27
CA LEU A 395 -4.24 -14.36 49.49
C LEU A 395 -4.95 -14.80 48.20
N ILE A 396 -6.29 -14.84 48.20
CA ILE A 396 -7.21 -14.37 47.12
C ILE A 396 -8.60 -15.03 47.24
N THR A 397 -9.62 -14.20 47.55
CA THR A 397 -10.87 -14.13 46.78
C THR A 397 -10.72 -13.07 45.66
N PRO A 398 -11.36 -13.23 44.49
CA PRO A 398 -11.03 -12.49 43.26
C PRO A 398 -11.71 -11.12 43.11
N GLU A 399 -11.04 -10.23 42.34
CA GLU A 399 -11.45 -8.99 41.63
C GLU A 399 -10.66 -7.70 41.99
N PRO A 400 -10.61 -6.67 41.11
CA PRO A 400 -9.97 -6.63 39.78
C PRO A 400 -8.91 -5.51 39.66
N ASP A 401 -8.25 -5.48 38.49
CA ASP A 401 -6.93 -4.92 38.19
C ASP A 401 -6.79 -3.39 38.15
N GLU A 402 -5.56 -2.90 38.40
CA GLU A 402 -5.11 -1.57 37.94
C GLU A 402 -3.69 -1.57 37.33
N LYS A 403 -3.51 -0.61 36.42
CA LYS A 403 -2.58 -0.56 35.28
C LYS A 403 -1.11 -0.32 35.65
N ALA A 404 -0.21 -0.66 34.73
CA ALA A 404 1.23 -0.43 34.85
C ALA A 404 1.81 0.41 33.71
N GLU A 405 2.78 1.26 34.05
CA GLU A 405 3.60 2.09 33.15
C GLU A 405 4.95 1.44 32.78
N LYS A 406 5.54 1.96 31.68
CA LYS A 406 6.65 1.41 30.88
C LYS A 406 8.05 1.83 31.36
N LYS A 407 9.04 0.98 31.02
CA LYS A 407 10.49 1.04 31.32
C LYS A 407 11.31 1.88 30.33
N ALA A 408 12.48 2.31 30.81
CA ALA A 408 13.60 2.92 30.09
C ALA A 408 14.58 1.91 29.45
N THR A 409 15.35 2.40 28.47
CA THR A 409 16.31 1.76 27.55
C THR A 409 17.75 1.80 28.06
N ILE A 410 18.57 0.75 27.86
CA ILE A 410 20.05 0.83 27.87
C ILE A 410 20.69 -0.10 26.80
N SER A 411 21.80 0.43 26.25
CA SER A 411 22.69 0.07 25.16
C SER A 411 23.58 -1.18 25.35
N SER A 412 24.03 -1.73 24.21
CA SER A 412 24.85 -2.93 23.99
C SER A 412 26.36 -2.69 23.93
N ARG A 413 27.15 -3.74 24.20
CA ARG A 413 28.51 -3.95 23.65
C ARG A 413 28.83 -5.44 23.46
N GLN A 414 29.58 -5.71 22.38
CA GLN A 414 29.89 -7.01 21.77
C GLN A 414 31.00 -7.82 22.46
N THR A 415 30.92 -9.14 22.31
CA THR A 415 32.08 -10.05 22.18
C THR A 415 31.73 -11.12 21.14
N ALA A 416 32.71 -11.47 20.30
CA ALA A 416 32.58 -12.33 19.11
C ALA A 416 32.54 -13.82 19.46
N GLU A 417 31.70 -14.59 18.76
CA GLU A 417 31.65 -16.05 18.75
C GLU A 417 31.90 -16.58 17.33
N ILE A 418 32.60 -17.71 17.26
CA ILE A 418 32.98 -18.42 16.04
C ILE A 418 31.74 -19.17 15.52
N SER A 419 31.32 -18.85 14.30
CA SER A 419 30.14 -19.40 13.63
C SER A 419 30.42 -20.80 13.06
N ASP A 420 29.80 -21.84 13.63
CA ASP A 420 29.38 -22.98 12.82
C ASP A 420 28.21 -22.47 11.94
N GLU A 421 28.39 -22.43 10.61
CA GLU A 421 27.34 -22.04 9.64
C GLU A 421 26.08 -22.87 9.87
N LYS A 422 25.15 -22.36 10.69
CA LYS A 422 23.74 -22.69 10.52
C LYS A 422 23.36 -22.14 9.15
N ASP A 423 22.52 -22.85 8.42
CA ASP A 423 21.91 -22.34 7.19
C ASP A 423 20.97 -21.18 7.60
N GLU A 424 21.55 -20.00 7.88
CA GLU A 424 20.94 -18.84 8.56
C GLU A 424 19.72 -18.28 7.79
N ASP A 425 19.52 -18.73 6.56
CA ASP A 425 18.47 -18.27 5.67
C ASP A 425 17.25 -19.21 5.58
N LYS A 426 17.30 -20.43 6.14
CA LYS A 426 16.20 -21.40 6.00
C LYS A 426 15.29 -21.44 7.22
N SER A 427 13.98 -21.49 6.97
CA SER A 427 12.97 -21.68 8.02
C SER A 427 13.23 -22.98 8.79
N PRO A 428 13.10 -22.99 10.14
CA PRO A 428 13.08 -24.21 10.95
C PRO A 428 11.97 -25.19 10.55
N LEU A 429 10.94 -24.72 9.83
CA LEU A 429 9.81 -25.52 9.34
C LEU A 429 9.93 -25.87 7.85
N ILE A 430 11.15 -25.97 7.33
CA ILE A 430 11.39 -26.23 5.90
C ILE A 430 10.80 -27.57 5.43
N ALA A 431 10.80 -28.61 6.28
CA ALA A 431 10.23 -29.91 5.94
C ALA A 431 8.69 -29.89 5.94
N GLU A 432 8.11 -28.97 6.70
CA GLU A 432 6.67 -28.84 6.94
C GLU A 432 6.00 -27.79 6.03
N GLN A 433 6.73 -27.18 5.09
CA GLN A 433 6.22 -26.13 4.19
C GLN A 433 4.91 -26.50 3.47
N ASN A 434 4.72 -27.78 3.15
CA ASN A 434 3.52 -28.30 2.49
C ASN A 434 2.43 -28.81 3.43
N THR A 435 2.73 -28.91 4.73
CA THR A 435 1.80 -29.34 5.77
C THR A 435 0.81 -28.21 6.06
N THR A 436 -0.45 -28.55 6.32
CA THR A 436 -1.45 -27.57 6.75
C THR A 436 -1.28 -27.22 8.22
N VAL A 437 -1.73 -26.05 8.63
CA VAL A 437 -1.72 -25.67 10.05
C VAL A 437 -2.55 -26.65 10.89
N ARG A 438 -3.65 -27.19 10.36
CA ARG A 438 -4.44 -28.24 11.03
C ARG A 438 -3.60 -29.45 11.39
N GLU A 439 -2.82 -29.95 10.43
CA GLU A 439 -2.01 -31.16 10.62
C GLU A 439 -0.84 -30.89 11.57
N LEU A 440 -0.18 -29.73 11.44
CA LEU A 440 0.83 -29.31 12.42
C LEU A 440 0.27 -29.22 13.83
N ASN A 441 -0.91 -28.63 13.97
CA ASN A 441 -1.58 -28.49 15.26
C ASN A 441 -1.90 -29.84 15.88
N ARG A 442 -2.34 -30.82 15.08
CA ARG A 442 -2.60 -32.19 15.55
C ARG A 442 -1.33 -32.84 16.11
N ILE A 443 -0.20 -32.73 15.41
CA ILE A 443 1.10 -33.26 15.87
C ILE A 443 1.50 -32.58 17.18
N ALA A 444 1.40 -31.25 17.24
CA ALA A 444 1.73 -30.50 18.45
C ALA A 444 0.85 -30.90 19.64
N GLU A 445 -0.45 -31.08 19.44
CA GLU A 445 -1.38 -31.52 20.49
C GLU A 445 -1.09 -32.92 21.01
N GLU A 446 -0.67 -33.85 20.14
CA GLU A 446 -0.31 -35.22 20.52
C GLU A 446 0.97 -35.29 21.36
N GLU A 447 1.92 -34.40 21.12
CA GLU A 447 3.21 -34.38 21.82
C GLU A 447 3.21 -33.55 23.11
N GLU A 448 2.25 -32.63 23.29
CA GLU A 448 2.31 -31.63 24.35
C GLU A 448 1.74 -32.15 25.71
N ILE A 449 2.50 -31.97 26.79
CA ILE A 449 2.14 -32.49 28.13
C ILE A 449 1.27 -31.51 28.93
N GLU A 450 -0.01 -31.77 29.17
CA GLU A 450 -0.84 -30.83 29.96
C GLU A 450 -0.87 -31.12 31.46
N ASN A 451 -1.30 -32.31 31.86
CA ASN A 451 -1.38 -32.71 33.25
C ASN A 451 -0.86 -34.15 33.40
N ASN A 452 -0.22 -34.45 34.54
CA ASN A 452 0.13 -35.81 34.90
C ASN A 452 -0.53 -36.25 36.21
N ASP A 453 -0.47 -37.56 36.47
CA ASP A 453 -1.09 -38.18 37.64
C ASP A 453 -0.21 -38.12 38.90
N ILE A 454 1.00 -37.56 38.80
CA ILE A 454 1.90 -37.40 39.94
C ILE A 454 1.30 -36.34 40.88
N VAL A 455 0.96 -36.73 42.10
CA VAL A 455 0.47 -35.80 43.13
C VAL A 455 1.53 -35.49 44.18
N GLU A 456 1.35 -34.38 44.90
CA GLU A 456 2.34 -33.85 45.85
C GLU A 456 2.69 -34.83 46.98
N SER A 457 1.79 -35.75 47.32
CA SER A 457 2.01 -36.85 48.27
C SER A 457 2.90 -37.97 47.73
N ASP A 458 2.92 -38.22 46.42
CA ASP A 458 3.80 -39.24 45.80
C ASP A 458 5.27 -38.78 45.84
N ILE A 459 5.48 -37.48 45.99
CA ILE A 459 6.77 -36.80 46.09
C ILE A 459 7.33 -36.88 47.51
N THR A 460 6.65 -37.50 48.49
CA THR A 460 7.19 -37.60 49.86
C THR A 460 8.54 -38.33 49.91
N ALA A 461 8.85 -39.16 48.90
CA ALA A 461 10.18 -39.72 48.65
C ALA A 461 11.15 -38.77 47.89
N PHE A 462 10.65 -37.85 47.07
CA PHE A 462 11.43 -36.87 46.28
C PHE A 462 11.71 -35.55 47.02
N ARG A 463 10.90 -35.19 48.03
CA ARG A 463 11.08 -34.02 48.91
C ARG A 463 12.38 -34.07 49.71
N ALA A 464 12.94 -35.26 49.93
CA ALA A 464 14.06 -35.48 50.83
C ALA A 464 15.44 -35.47 50.16
N LYS A 465 15.58 -35.48 48.82
CA LYS A 465 16.90 -35.46 48.17
C LYS A 465 16.91 -34.66 46.86
N GLY A 466 17.36 -33.41 46.93
CA GLY A 466 17.92 -32.73 45.76
C GLY A 466 17.64 -31.24 45.70
N TYR A 467 16.38 -30.84 45.54
CA TYR A 467 16.07 -29.47 45.13
C TYR A 467 16.08 -28.45 46.28
N ASN A 468 16.98 -27.48 46.21
CA ASN A 468 17.03 -26.30 47.06
C ASN A 468 16.42 -25.09 46.34
N ARG A 469 15.16 -24.77 46.67
CA ARG A 469 14.41 -23.61 46.16
C ARG A 469 15.12 -22.28 46.43
N LYS A 470 15.71 -22.10 47.62
CA LYS A 470 16.42 -20.85 47.98
C LYS A 470 17.59 -20.60 47.05
N ARG A 471 18.39 -21.63 46.74
CA ARG A 471 19.50 -21.53 45.79
C ARG A 471 19.02 -21.24 44.37
N ALA A 472 17.97 -21.91 43.91
CA ALA A 472 17.43 -21.65 42.58
C ALA A 472 16.94 -20.19 42.44
N ILE A 473 16.27 -19.67 43.47
CA ILE A 473 15.81 -18.27 43.52
C ILE A 473 16.99 -17.30 43.63
N ALA A 474 18.01 -17.62 44.43
CA ALA A 474 19.22 -16.81 44.56
C ALA A 474 19.99 -16.74 43.22
N TYR A 475 20.10 -17.86 42.52
CA TYR A 475 20.69 -17.91 41.17
C TYR A 475 19.86 -17.07 40.20
N ALA A 476 18.54 -17.19 40.23
CA ALA A 476 17.64 -16.39 39.41
C ALA A 476 17.74 -14.87 39.72
N LYS A 477 18.01 -14.50 40.97
CA LYS A 477 18.26 -13.11 41.39
C LYS A 477 19.60 -12.58 40.85
N LYS A 478 20.66 -13.39 40.95
CA LYS A 478 22.01 -13.04 40.47
C LYS A 478 22.05 -12.91 38.94
N TRP A 479 21.46 -13.87 38.24
CA TRP A 479 21.59 -13.99 36.79
C TRP A 479 20.35 -13.59 36.00
N GLY A 480 19.18 -13.37 36.60
CA GLY A 480 17.96 -13.04 35.81
C GLY A 480 18.02 -11.77 34.96
N LYS A 481 19.06 -10.95 35.13
CA LYS A 481 19.36 -9.76 34.31
C LYS A 481 20.65 -9.86 33.47
N HIS A 482 21.38 -10.97 33.56
CA HIS A 482 22.72 -11.14 32.98
C HIS A 482 22.97 -12.59 32.54
N ARG A 483 23.79 -12.82 31.52
CA ARG A 483 24.11 -14.19 31.09
C ARG A 483 25.31 -14.75 31.84
N ASN A 484 25.23 -16.01 32.26
CA ASN A 484 26.36 -16.75 32.80
C ASN A 484 27.14 -17.39 31.65
N LYS A 485 28.38 -16.95 31.44
CA LYS A 485 29.28 -17.40 30.36
C LYS A 485 29.66 -18.88 30.42
N ASN A 486 29.45 -19.53 31.55
CA ASN A 486 29.71 -20.97 31.70
C ASN A 486 28.62 -21.84 31.07
N TYR A 487 27.52 -21.23 30.62
CA TYR A 487 26.48 -21.91 29.87
C TYR A 487 26.45 -21.37 28.45
N ARG A 488 25.96 -22.24 27.55
CA ARG A 488 25.76 -21.87 26.16
C ARG A 488 24.82 -20.68 26.04
N ARG A 489 25.15 -19.75 25.16
CA ARG A 489 24.28 -18.63 24.81
C ARG A 489 23.32 -19.05 23.69
N GLU A 490 22.03 -18.79 23.88
CA GLU A 490 21.00 -19.03 22.87
C GLU A 490 20.28 -17.73 22.52
N GLY A 491 19.76 -17.65 21.29
CA GLY A 491 18.90 -16.53 20.86
C GLY A 491 17.57 -16.51 21.61
N VAL A 492 17.00 -17.68 21.90
CA VAL A 492 15.83 -17.87 22.80
C VAL A 492 16.30 -18.60 24.05
N ASP A 493 16.59 -17.85 25.11
CA ASP A 493 17.33 -18.36 26.28
C ASP A 493 16.44 -18.72 27.49
N CYS A 494 15.12 -18.70 27.33
CA CYS A 494 14.18 -18.81 28.45
C CYS A 494 14.30 -20.13 29.22
N THR A 495 14.25 -21.27 28.53
CA THR A 495 14.37 -22.59 29.17
C THR A 495 15.80 -22.91 29.56
N ASN A 496 16.80 -22.44 28.80
CA ASN A 496 18.21 -22.59 29.20
C ASN A 496 18.46 -21.93 30.58
N PHE A 497 18.02 -20.69 30.76
CA PHE A 497 18.11 -20.00 32.04
C PHE A 497 17.37 -20.72 33.17
N VAL A 498 16.15 -21.18 32.91
CA VAL A 498 15.38 -21.96 33.88
C VAL A 498 16.11 -23.24 34.26
N SER A 499 16.69 -23.96 33.29
CA SER A 499 17.50 -25.16 33.55
C SER A 499 18.72 -24.84 34.42
N GLN A 500 19.40 -23.71 34.19
CA GLN A 500 20.49 -23.26 35.06
C GLN A 500 20.02 -23.00 36.50
N CYS A 501 18.85 -22.38 36.69
CA CYS A 501 18.27 -22.17 38.02
C CYS A 501 17.95 -23.51 38.71
N VAL A 502 17.37 -24.46 37.97
CA VAL A 502 17.05 -25.80 38.47
C VAL A 502 18.32 -26.56 38.88
N TYR A 503 19.37 -26.49 38.05
CA TYR A 503 20.67 -27.09 38.32
C TYR A 503 21.35 -26.48 39.55
N ASN A 504 21.39 -25.15 39.65
CA ASN A 504 21.96 -24.45 40.81
C ASN A 504 21.12 -24.62 42.09
N GLY A 505 19.85 -24.97 41.91
CA GLY A 505 18.99 -25.56 42.93
C GLY A 505 19.34 -27.00 43.30
N ARG A 506 20.51 -27.53 42.91
CA ARG A 506 21.05 -28.87 43.22
C ARG A 506 20.29 -30.04 42.57
N MET A 507 19.56 -29.82 41.48
CA MET A 507 19.11 -30.93 40.65
C MET A 507 20.25 -31.47 39.80
N SER A 508 20.49 -32.77 39.90
CA SER A 508 21.54 -33.45 39.13
C SER A 508 21.16 -33.61 37.66
N GLU A 509 22.13 -33.41 36.79
CA GLU A 509 22.01 -33.72 35.36
C GLU A 509 21.89 -35.21 35.12
N LYS A 510 21.19 -35.57 34.04
CA LYS A 510 21.21 -36.92 33.48
C LYS A 510 21.83 -36.85 32.09
N VAL A 511 23.11 -37.21 32.01
CA VAL A 511 23.94 -37.06 30.81
C VAL A 511 23.91 -38.33 29.95
N LYS A 512 23.83 -38.16 28.62
CA LYS A 512 24.07 -39.27 27.67
C LYS A 512 25.57 -39.36 27.41
N LYS A 513 26.15 -40.55 27.60
CA LYS A 513 27.55 -40.83 27.26
C LYS A 513 27.64 -41.82 26.09
N PRO A 514 28.56 -41.63 25.13
CA PRO A 514 29.32 -40.39 24.84
C PRO A 514 28.39 -39.18 24.62
N VAL A 515 28.83 -37.96 24.99
CA VAL A 515 28.02 -36.73 24.86
C VAL A 515 27.96 -36.33 23.38
N PRO A 516 26.78 -36.24 22.75
CA PRO A 516 26.66 -35.76 21.36
C PRO A 516 27.10 -34.30 21.18
N ARG A 517 27.51 -33.90 19.97
CA ARG A 517 27.89 -32.50 19.67
C ARG A 517 26.68 -31.58 19.70
N ASN A 518 26.91 -30.31 20.03
CA ASN A 518 25.93 -29.24 19.88
C ASN A 518 24.62 -29.51 20.65
N ILE A 519 23.49 -29.75 19.97
CA ILE A 519 22.17 -30.02 20.57
C ILE A 519 21.77 -31.48 20.29
N TYR A 520 21.45 -32.22 21.36
CA TYR A 520 20.89 -33.57 21.27
C TYR A 520 19.39 -33.59 21.55
N LYS A 521 18.56 -33.86 20.51
CA LYS A 521 17.10 -33.98 20.66
C LYS A 521 16.74 -35.17 21.55
N THR A 522 16.16 -34.91 22.73
CA THR A 522 15.78 -35.96 23.68
C THR A 522 14.86 -35.43 24.78
N GLU A 523 14.04 -36.34 25.33
CA GLU A 523 13.20 -36.14 26.52
C GLU A 523 13.62 -37.05 27.69
N SER A 524 14.73 -37.79 27.52
CA SER A 524 15.19 -38.84 28.45
C SER A 524 16.44 -38.47 29.22
N TYR A 525 17.18 -37.48 28.71
CA TYR A 525 18.37 -36.88 29.31
C TYR A 525 18.11 -35.39 29.52
N TRP A 526 18.83 -34.76 30.45
CA TRP A 526 18.75 -33.33 30.75
C TRP A 526 20.13 -32.87 31.22
N TYR A 527 20.84 -32.14 30.36
CA TYR A 527 22.22 -31.73 30.62
C TYR A 527 22.69 -30.53 29.78
N SER A 528 23.74 -29.86 30.30
CA SER A 528 24.62 -28.89 29.65
C SER A 528 26.06 -29.18 30.10
N GLN A 529 26.86 -29.83 29.24
CA GLN A 529 28.22 -30.27 29.57
C GLN A 529 29.26 -29.48 28.79
N HIS A 530 30.36 -29.12 29.45
CA HIS A 530 31.61 -28.70 28.80
C HIS A 530 32.30 -29.95 28.29
N VAL A 531 32.46 -30.07 26.98
CA VAL A 531 33.03 -31.26 26.34
C VAL A 531 34.29 -30.86 25.58
N HIS A 532 35.38 -31.55 25.89
CA HIS A 532 36.63 -31.50 25.14
C HIS A 532 36.76 -32.76 24.30
N ARG A 533 36.87 -32.61 22.99
CA ARG A 533 36.92 -33.72 22.02
C ARG A 533 38.26 -33.74 21.30
N PHE A 534 38.85 -34.92 21.22
CA PHE A 534 40.06 -35.16 20.42
C PHE A 534 39.67 -35.81 19.10
N VAL A 535 39.88 -35.13 17.97
CA VAL A 535 39.58 -35.67 16.64
C VAL A 535 40.79 -36.38 16.06
N ASN A 536 41.98 -35.85 16.30
CA ASN A 536 43.28 -36.46 16.02
C ASN A 536 44.36 -35.75 16.84
N VAL A 537 45.62 -36.19 16.72
CA VAL A 537 46.77 -35.62 17.46
C VAL A 537 47.01 -34.12 17.24
N TRP A 538 46.42 -33.50 16.20
CA TRP A 538 46.58 -32.08 15.87
C TRP A 538 45.30 -31.27 16.00
N THR A 539 44.17 -31.90 16.31
CA THR A 539 42.84 -31.27 16.25
C THR A 539 41.99 -31.66 17.44
N ASP A 540 41.70 -30.68 18.30
CA ASP A 540 40.75 -30.79 19.40
C ASP A 540 39.71 -29.67 19.37
N TYR A 541 38.61 -29.86 20.10
CA TYR A 541 37.52 -28.88 20.17
C TYR A 541 36.94 -28.83 21.58
N HIS A 542 36.63 -27.62 22.04
CA HIS A 542 35.86 -27.38 23.26
C HIS A 542 34.49 -26.81 22.89
N GLU A 543 33.43 -27.38 23.45
CA GLU A 543 32.06 -26.90 23.26
C GLU A 543 31.22 -27.07 24.52
N ILE A 544 30.12 -26.32 24.60
CA ILE A 544 29.06 -26.57 25.57
C ILE A 544 27.95 -27.35 24.85
N ALA A 545 27.92 -28.66 25.06
CA ALA A 545 26.93 -29.56 24.47
C ALA A 545 25.70 -29.68 25.39
N VAL A 546 24.51 -29.55 24.81
CA VAL A 546 23.23 -29.50 25.55
C VAL A 546 22.24 -30.52 25.02
N SER A 547 21.37 -31.04 25.91
CA SER A 547 20.17 -31.75 25.47
C SER A 547 19.06 -30.78 25.10
N SER A 548 18.19 -31.13 24.17
CA SER A 548 17.04 -30.27 23.83
C SER A 548 16.13 -30.06 25.03
N SER A 549 15.94 -31.04 25.91
CA SER A 549 15.24 -30.87 27.20
C SER A 549 15.85 -29.82 28.13
N TRP A 550 17.11 -29.40 27.93
CA TRP A 550 17.73 -28.32 28.70
C TRP A 550 17.35 -26.93 28.16
N ILE A 551 17.09 -26.81 26.86
CA ILE A 551 16.91 -25.51 26.16
C ILE A 551 15.53 -25.31 25.50
N ASN A 552 14.75 -26.37 25.28
CA ASN A 552 13.46 -26.34 24.61
C ASN A 552 12.32 -26.53 25.61
N VAL A 553 11.25 -25.73 25.45
CA VAL A 553 10.12 -25.64 26.39
C VAL A 553 9.35 -26.96 26.51
N SER A 554 8.97 -27.56 25.38
CA SER A 554 8.21 -28.81 25.35
C SER A 554 9.05 -29.98 25.87
N ASP A 555 10.30 -30.10 25.42
CA ASP A 555 11.18 -31.21 25.83
C ASP A 555 11.56 -31.13 27.32
N PHE A 556 11.70 -29.93 27.87
CA PHE A 556 11.89 -29.71 29.32
C PHE A 556 10.71 -30.25 30.11
N ALA A 557 9.47 -29.93 29.69
CA ALA A 557 8.26 -30.43 30.33
C ALA A 557 8.13 -31.95 30.19
N ALA A 558 8.41 -32.51 29.01
CA ALA A 558 8.39 -33.94 28.77
C ALA A 558 9.42 -34.70 29.64
N TYR A 559 10.62 -34.14 29.84
CA TYR A 559 11.60 -34.72 30.75
C TYR A 559 11.13 -34.66 32.22
N TRP A 560 10.69 -33.50 32.70
CA TRP A 560 10.37 -33.31 34.13
C TRP A 560 9.02 -33.90 34.54
N SER A 561 8.05 -33.99 33.64
CA SER A 561 6.74 -34.60 33.91
C SER A 561 6.81 -36.07 34.32
N LYS A 562 7.91 -36.76 34.03
CA LYS A 562 8.16 -38.14 34.50
C LYS A 562 8.49 -38.21 36.00
N ARG A 563 8.78 -37.08 36.66
CA ARG A 563 9.31 -37.01 38.03
C ARG A 563 8.66 -35.93 38.90
N LYS A 564 8.00 -34.94 38.29
CA LYS A 564 7.45 -33.75 38.96
C LYS A 564 5.97 -33.60 38.56
N PRO A 565 5.08 -33.15 39.46
CA PRO A 565 3.73 -32.80 39.10
C PRO A 565 3.72 -31.70 38.05
N VAL A 566 2.87 -31.87 37.05
CA VAL A 566 2.60 -30.90 36.00
C VAL A 566 1.12 -30.63 35.99
N ARG A 567 0.74 -29.36 36.10
CA ARG A 567 -0.66 -28.93 35.99
C ARG A 567 -0.79 -27.73 35.07
N SER A 568 -1.82 -27.77 34.22
CA SER A 568 -2.14 -26.69 33.29
C SER A 568 -3.43 -25.96 33.68
N PHE A 569 -3.42 -24.64 33.49
CA PHE A 569 -4.48 -23.73 33.90
C PHE A 569 -4.76 -22.72 32.79
N LYS A 570 -6.05 -22.50 32.49
CA LYS A 570 -6.50 -21.36 31.65
C LYS A 570 -6.73 -20.08 32.46
N ASN A 571 -6.82 -20.20 33.78
CA ASN A 571 -7.03 -19.09 34.69
C ASN A 571 -5.74 -18.80 35.46
N VAL A 572 -5.19 -17.60 35.31
CA VAL A 572 -3.95 -17.19 35.97
C VAL A 572 -4.02 -17.26 37.50
N ASN A 573 -5.18 -16.98 38.12
CA ASN A 573 -5.31 -17.05 39.57
C ASN A 573 -5.24 -18.50 40.08
N SER A 574 -5.78 -19.47 39.33
CA SER A 574 -5.63 -20.89 39.66
C SER A 574 -4.16 -21.33 39.58
N ALA A 575 -3.42 -20.86 38.57
CA ALA A 575 -1.98 -21.08 38.48
C ALA A 575 -1.22 -20.44 39.64
N ILE A 576 -1.55 -19.19 40.01
CA ILE A 576 -0.97 -18.49 41.16
C ILE A 576 -1.22 -19.27 42.46
N SER A 577 -2.45 -19.73 42.70
CA SER A 577 -2.78 -20.52 43.90
C SER A 577 -1.97 -21.81 43.97
N TYR A 578 -1.80 -22.51 42.85
CA TYR A 578 -1.09 -23.79 42.80
C TYR A 578 0.44 -23.67 42.87
N ALA A 579 1.02 -22.64 42.25
CA ALA A 579 2.47 -22.45 42.17
C ALA A 579 3.07 -21.93 43.49
N ARG A 580 4.35 -22.30 43.71
CA ARG A 580 5.21 -21.78 44.79
C ARG A 580 6.53 -21.24 44.24
N PRO A 581 7.20 -20.30 44.93
CA PRO A 581 8.54 -19.85 44.55
C PRO A 581 9.53 -21.02 44.40
N GLY A 582 10.25 -21.06 43.28
CA GLY A 582 11.10 -22.15 42.83
C GLY A 582 10.43 -23.10 41.82
N ASP A 583 9.11 -23.01 41.62
CA ASP A 583 8.42 -23.77 40.56
C ASP A 583 8.67 -23.13 39.18
N ILE A 584 8.54 -23.94 38.13
CA ILE A 584 8.70 -23.50 36.74
C ILE A 584 7.32 -23.25 36.12
N ILE A 585 7.19 -22.11 35.46
CA ILE A 585 5.98 -21.62 34.82
C ILE A 585 6.22 -21.54 33.32
N GLN A 586 5.37 -22.20 32.53
CA GLN A 586 5.42 -22.14 31.07
C GLN A 586 4.14 -21.53 30.49
N PHE A 587 4.28 -20.81 29.39
CA PHE A 587 3.18 -20.09 28.72
C PHE A 587 2.88 -20.66 27.35
N LYS A 588 1.59 -20.74 27.02
CA LYS A 588 1.05 -21.05 25.70
C LYS A 588 0.03 -19.97 25.31
N LYS A 589 0.30 -19.25 24.22
CA LYS A 589 -0.54 -18.19 23.70
C LYS A 589 -1.83 -18.78 23.12
N LYS A 590 -2.95 -18.07 23.23
CA LYS A 590 -4.19 -18.42 22.52
C LYS A 590 -3.92 -18.67 21.02
N GLY A 591 -4.53 -19.72 20.47
CA GLY A 591 -4.30 -20.20 19.11
C GLY A 591 -3.07 -21.11 18.97
N GLY A 592 -2.01 -20.84 19.74
CA GLY A 592 -0.83 -21.68 19.87
C GLY A 592 -1.14 -23.08 20.38
N LYS A 593 -0.41 -24.09 19.87
CA LYS A 593 -0.54 -25.49 20.31
C LYS A 593 0.60 -25.95 21.21
N ARG A 594 1.76 -25.31 21.10
CA ARG A 594 2.91 -25.55 21.99
C ARG A 594 3.10 -24.45 23.01
N TYR A 595 3.65 -24.84 24.16
CA TYR A 595 4.19 -23.88 25.11
C TYR A 595 5.49 -23.32 24.54
N TYR A 596 5.65 -22.00 24.60
CA TYR A 596 6.72 -21.29 23.88
C TYR A 596 7.68 -20.53 24.80
N HIS A 597 7.35 -20.39 26.09
CA HIS A 597 8.19 -19.64 27.03
C HIS A 597 8.24 -20.30 28.42
N SER A 598 9.42 -20.32 29.05
CA SER A 598 9.66 -20.82 30.41
C SER A 598 10.18 -19.72 31.34
N MET A 599 9.66 -19.65 32.56
CA MET A 599 10.12 -18.76 33.63
C MET A 599 10.17 -19.49 34.97
N ILE A 600 10.99 -19.00 35.91
CA ILE A 600 11.03 -19.50 37.30
C ILE A 600 10.28 -18.55 38.23
N ALA A 601 9.42 -19.09 39.10
CA ALA A 601 8.79 -18.33 40.17
C ALA A 601 9.82 -17.95 41.24
N VAL A 602 9.91 -16.66 41.61
CA VAL A 602 10.91 -16.17 42.57
C VAL A 602 10.30 -15.65 43.87
N GLU A 603 9.02 -15.26 43.83
CA GLU A 603 8.31 -14.70 44.97
C GLU A 603 6.80 -14.83 44.76
N LYS A 604 6.06 -15.09 45.83
CA LYS A 604 4.59 -15.03 45.85
C LYS A 604 4.16 -14.09 46.97
N SER A 605 3.63 -12.94 46.59
CA SER A 605 3.23 -11.87 47.50
C SER A 605 2.12 -11.05 46.84
N ASN A 606 1.36 -10.29 47.63
CA ASN A 606 0.36 -9.35 47.12
C ASN A 606 -0.62 -9.98 46.10
N LYS A 607 -1.14 -11.18 46.39
CA LYS A 607 -2.12 -11.86 45.52
C LYS A 607 -1.57 -12.17 44.11
N THR A 608 -0.25 -12.28 43.93
CA THR A 608 0.35 -12.59 42.62
C THR A 608 1.62 -13.42 42.74
N LEU A 609 2.11 -13.88 41.59
CA LEU A 609 3.38 -14.59 41.44
C LEU A 609 4.35 -13.73 40.63
N TYR A 610 5.55 -13.55 41.16
CA TYR A 610 6.65 -12.86 40.51
C TYR A 610 7.65 -13.87 39.97
N MET A 611 8.12 -13.64 38.75
CA MET A 611 8.96 -14.59 38.03
C MET A 611 10.20 -13.94 37.44
N ALA A 612 11.20 -14.76 37.13
CA ALA A 612 12.42 -14.38 36.41
C ALA A 612 12.56 -15.18 35.11
N GLY A 613 13.17 -14.58 34.08
CA GLY A 613 13.35 -15.20 32.77
C GLY A 613 14.11 -14.33 31.76
N HIS A 614 14.68 -14.95 30.72
CA HIS A 614 15.68 -14.39 29.82
C HIS A 614 15.17 -13.91 28.43
N THR A 615 13.90 -13.56 28.26
CA THR A 615 13.42 -12.95 27.00
C THR A 615 13.66 -11.44 26.93
N LYS A 616 13.45 -10.69 28.02
CA LYS A 616 13.96 -9.30 28.16
C LYS A 616 14.59 -9.07 29.53
N ASP A 617 15.26 -10.11 30.05
CA ASP A 617 16.11 -10.04 31.24
C ASP A 617 15.34 -9.51 32.46
N TYR A 618 14.32 -10.27 32.84
CA TYR A 618 13.41 -9.92 33.90
C TYR A 618 13.80 -10.59 35.22
N TYR A 619 13.76 -9.80 36.28
CA TYR A 619 13.66 -10.27 37.66
C TYR A 619 12.44 -9.61 38.29
N LYS A 620 11.56 -10.42 38.91
CA LYS A 620 10.25 -10.03 39.47
C LYS A 620 9.24 -9.47 38.46
N ARG A 621 9.02 -10.13 37.32
CA ARG A 621 7.87 -9.86 36.45
C ARG A 621 6.61 -10.47 37.05
N ASN A 622 5.54 -9.68 37.16
CA ASN A 622 4.22 -10.15 37.59
C ASN A 622 3.63 -11.08 36.53
N ILE A 623 3.20 -12.29 36.92
CA ILE A 623 2.62 -13.30 36.02
C ILE A 623 1.42 -12.79 35.22
N LYS A 624 0.61 -11.89 35.80
CA LYS A 624 -0.55 -11.30 35.12
C LYS A 624 -0.16 -10.41 33.93
N LYS A 625 1.10 -9.98 33.81
CA LYS A 625 1.63 -9.26 32.64
C LYS A 625 2.20 -10.17 31.55
N ALA A 626 2.23 -11.47 31.79
CA ALA A 626 2.74 -12.47 30.84
C ALA A 626 1.62 -13.43 30.41
N HIS A 627 0.37 -13.10 30.73
CA HIS A 627 -0.79 -13.93 30.45
C HIS A 627 -1.95 -13.05 30.01
N GLU A 628 -2.56 -13.42 28.89
CA GLU A 628 -3.78 -12.83 28.40
C GLU A 628 -4.95 -13.81 28.41
N LYS A 629 -6.16 -13.26 28.27
CA LYS A 629 -7.39 -14.06 28.29
C LYS A 629 -7.37 -15.07 27.13
N GLY A 630 -7.36 -16.35 27.47
CA GLY A 630 -7.36 -17.46 26.50
C GLY A 630 -6.03 -18.20 26.41
N ASP A 631 -4.97 -17.67 27.03
CA ASP A 631 -3.69 -18.35 27.17
C ASP A 631 -3.79 -19.52 28.17
N SER A 632 -2.84 -20.44 28.08
CA SER A 632 -2.64 -21.52 29.06
C SER A 632 -1.32 -21.33 29.79
N ILE A 633 -1.34 -21.63 31.09
CA ILE A 633 -0.18 -21.64 31.97
C ILE A 633 0.04 -23.06 32.48
N ARG A 634 1.24 -23.59 32.31
CA ARG A 634 1.67 -24.86 32.89
C ARG A 634 2.59 -24.59 34.07
N VAL A 635 2.34 -25.26 35.19
CA VAL A 635 3.17 -25.23 36.39
C VAL A 635 3.81 -26.59 36.59
N ILE A 636 5.15 -26.63 36.60
CA ILE A 636 5.95 -27.81 36.94
C ILE A 636 6.47 -27.61 38.37
N ARG A 637 6.01 -28.42 39.33
CA ARG A 637 6.31 -28.23 40.76
C ARG A 637 7.57 -28.96 41.19
N PHE A 638 8.56 -28.23 41.70
CA PHE A 638 9.90 -28.77 42.00
C PHE A 638 10.17 -29.15 43.45
#